data_AF-L0PCX1-F1
#
_entry.id   AF-L0PCX1-F1
#
_cell.length_a   1.000
_cell.length_b   1.000
_cell.length_c   1.000
_cell.angle_alpha   90.00
_cell.angle_beta   90.00
_cell.angle_gamma   90.00
#
_symmetry.space_group_name_H-M   'P 1'
#
loop_
_entity.id
_entity.type
_entity.pdbx_description
1 polymer ?
#
loop_
_entity_poly.entity_id
_entity_poly.type
_entity_poly.pdbx_seq_one_letter_code
_entity_poly.pdbx_strand_id
1 'polypeptide(L)'
;MRIIRVFFTLVLFSVAWAAHERRGFFSGWFGSRDKSKSDTAALSTTLPTSGLDQAPDSVPGLSAPGLGSGGLGGSGSSNAPDTNQKDSKPEGHLSTVVVELPDGTTKTTTGHVHVSVAVVSSYETVILTPTVLRENGVDYTVTAPTTLQITNCPCTRTVSLLSSTATKCVCTTEVVLLQAVPTNEMPLVNTAKRAKIGALGICIGWITTEQVNKSSMLSSCIHQLLYCLPKVRAHSVRNVLYRVKINQLNQLAVFLPMHTSVSSQYLSAHLAESDPEVDALIRSEAARQRASIVLIPSENFTSRAVLDALGSPMQNKYSEGYPGERYYGGNKFIDQMEQLCQKRALKLYGLDEEKWGVNVQPLSGSPANLYVYKALMKPHEKLMGMDLPDGGHLSHGYSTLTKSISAVSEYFTSVPYKTDPKTGIIDYGQLEMLAAVVKPKIIVAGITSYPRLLDYSRFSQIAKSVSAYLMADMSHISGLVAAGVIPSPFEYADVVTSTTHKSLRGPRGAMIFFRKGLKSIDKNGKKTFYDIEERINFSVFPGHQGGPHNHTISALAVALSQANTPQFKEYQFQVLKNSKAMSHRFIELGYELVTGGTDIHLIVLDLTKKGVDGARVERILELVNIDTNKNTVPQDKSALHPCGLRVGSPAMTTRGLKEPDFVTIVDFIHRAINITIDLQNKSGSKLFKEFKDYVGTGEAYPDLCCLRDEVVSWVSKFYIPQ
;
A
#
# COMPACT_ATOMS: atom_id res chain seq x y z
N MET A 1 -36.03 -29.75 32.72
CA MET A 1 -34.90 -30.63 33.10
C MET A 1 -34.83 -31.76 32.10
N ARG A 2 -33.80 -32.05 31.31
CA ARG A 2 -32.41 -31.57 31.11
C ARG A 2 -32.11 -32.02 29.66
N ILE A 3 -31.84 -31.12 28.71
CA ILE A 3 -30.52 -30.67 28.21
C ILE A 3 -29.43 -31.77 28.23
N ILE A 4 -28.71 -31.84 27.09
CA ILE A 4 -27.40 -32.45 26.82
C ILE A 4 -27.44 -33.89 26.26
N ARG A 5 -27.57 -34.02 24.93
CA ARG A 5 -26.83 -34.99 24.06
C ARG A 5 -27.30 -34.91 22.60
N VAL A 6 -27.08 -33.78 21.91
CA VAL A 6 -27.21 -33.70 20.43
C VAL A 6 -26.04 -32.90 19.82
N PHE A 7 -24.86 -32.97 20.44
CA PHE A 7 -23.64 -32.31 19.93
C PHE A 7 -22.60 -33.30 19.36
N PHE A 8 -23.00 -34.55 19.08
CA PHE A 8 -22.07 -35.60 18.65
C PHE A 8 -22.41 -36.27 17.30
N THR A 9 -23.28 -35.65 16.48
CA THR A 9 -23.75 -36.25 15.22
C THR A 9 -23.56 -35.37 13.99
N LEU A 10 -22.56 -34.47 13.99
CA LEU A 10 -22.23 -33.63 12.83
C LEU A 10 -20.72 -33.44 12.58
N VAL A 11 -19.87 -34.32 13.13
CA VAL A 11 -18.42 -34.35 12.86
C VAL A 11 -17.97 -35.66 12.18
N LEU A 12 -18.90 -36.58 11.89
CA LEU A 12 -18.60 -37.90 11.29
C LEU A 12 -19.10 -38.07 9.84
N PHE A 13 -19.33 -36.97 9.11
CA PHE A 13 -19.70 -37.03 7.69
C PHE A 13 -18.66 -36.44 6.72
N SER A 14 -17.47 -36.04 7.20
CA SER A 14 -16.41 -35.47 6.34
C SER A 14 -15.15 -36.35 6.20
N VAL A 15 -15.20 -37.62 6.62
CA VAL A 15 -14.03 -38.54 6.54
C VAL A 15 -14.28 -39.79 5.67
N ALA A 16 -15.49 -39.98 5.13
CA ALA A 16 -15.84 -41.21 4.39
C ALA A 16 -15.99 -41.07 2.86
N TRP A 17 -15.52 -39.97 2.25
CA TRP A 17 -15.52 -39.80 0.79
C TRP A 17 -14.12 -39.91 0.14
N ALA A 18 -13.06 -40.04 0.94
CA ALA A 18 -11.67 -40.06 0.43
C ALA A 18 -11.03 -41.46 0.32
N ALA A 19 -11.81 -42.55 0.42
CA ALA A 19 -11.26 -43.91 0.50
C ALA A 19 -12.00 -44.96 -0.34
N HIS A 20 -12.45 -44.63 -1.55
CA HIS A 20 -13.06 -45.63 -2.44
C HIS A 20 -12.71 -45.53 -3.93
N GLU A 21 -11.53 -45.02 -4.28
CA GLU A 21 -10.93 -45.28 -5.60
C GLU A 21 -9.42 -45.47 -5.45
N ARG A 22 -9.01 -46.70 -5.12
CA ARG A 22 -7.70 -47.28 -5.44
C ARG A 22 -7.63 -48.69 -4.84
N ARG A 23 -8.05 -49.69 -5.63
CA ARG A 23 -7.34 -50.98 -5.85
C ARG A 23 -8.27 -51.98 -6.53
N GLY A 24 -7.82 -52.47 -7.68
CA GLY A 24 -8.23 -53.71 -8.31
C GLY A 24 -7.25 -54.06 -9.43
N PHE A 25 -6.63 -55.25 -9.33
CA PHE A 25 -5.78 -55.97 -10.30
C PHE A 25 -4.35 -55.39 -10.53
N PHE A 26 -3.24 -56.13 -10.47
CA PHE A 26 -2.92 -57.55 -10.68
C PHE A 26 -1.87 -58.05 -9.66
N SER A 27 -1.87 -59.36 -9.44
CA SER A 27 -1.04 -60.13 -8.52
C SER A 27 0.21 -60.73 -9.16
N GLY A 28 1.27 -60.89 -8.36
CA GLY A 28 2.15 -62.07 -8.37
C GLY A 28 3.58 -61.88 -8.87
N TRP A 29 4.59 -61.95 -7.99
CA TRP A 29 5.55 -63.07 -7.88
C TRP A 29 6.61 -62.84 -6.79
N PHE A 30 7.18 -63.95 -6.32
CA PHE A 30 8.04 -64.18 -5.15
C PHE A 30 9.36 -63.41 -5.08
N GLY A 31 9.93 -63.31 -3.87
CA GLY A 31 11.40 -63.42 -3.69
C GLY A 31 12.04 -62.57 -2.59
N SER A 32 12.33 -63.19 -1.45
CA SER A 32 13.13 -62.70 -0.32
C SER A 32 14.65 -62.83 -0.58
N ARG A 33 15.48 -61.83 -0.20
CA ARG A 33 16.64 -61.96 0.73
C ARG A 33 17.68 -60.81 0.65
N ASP A 34 18.08 -60.40 1.86
CA ASP A 34 19.41 -60.05 2.38
C ASP A 34 20.36 -58.97 1.79
N LYS A 35 20.69 -58.04 2.69
CA LYS A 35 22.00 -57.52 3.16
C LYS A 35 23.22 -57.42 2.22
N SER A 36 23.88 -56.25 2.39
CA SER A 36 25.33 -55.95 2.46
C SER A 36 25.80 -54.99 1.34
N LYS A 37 26.18 -53.76 1.72
CA LYS A 37 27.55 -53.22 1.92
C LYS A 37 28.35 -52.98 0.64
N SER A 38 29.10 -51.86 0.72
CA SER A 38 30.35 -51.49 0.06
C SER A 38 30.34 -50.97 -1.39
N ASP A 39 30.83 -49.73 -1.45
CA ASP A 39 31.92 -49.24 -2.30
C ASP A 39 31.62 -48.66 -3.68
N THR A 40 31.60 -47.33 -3.65
CA THR A 40 32.01 -46.40 -4.70
C THR A 40 33.49 -46.57 -5.06
N ALA A 41 33.77 -46.71 -6.36
CA ALA A 41 35.03 -46.30 -6.98
C ALA A 41 34.79 -45.86 -8.43
N ALA A 42 35.56 -44.85 -8.83
CA ALA A 42 35.43 -44.01 -10.01
C ALA A 42 36.03 -44.62 -11.29
N LEU A 43 35.69 -44.03 -12.45
CA LEU A 43 36.53 -43.73 -13.65
C LEU A 43 35.57 -43.36 -14.80
N SER A 44 35.48 -42.10 -15.23
CA SER A 44 36.35 -41.35 -16.17
C SER A 44 35.96 -41.49 -17.65
N THR A 45 35.77 -40.32 -18.28
CA THR A 45 36.11 -39.95 -19.68
C THR A 45 35.46 -40.70 -20.85
N THR A 46 34.67 -40.02 -21.69
CA THR A 46 35.10 -39.32 -22.93
C THR A 46 33.90 -38.93 -23.81
N LEU A 47 33.95 -37.71 -24.36
CA LEU A 47 33.24 -37.17 -25.53
C LEU A 47 33.69 -37.90 -26.83
N PRO A 48 32.98 -37.85 -28.00
CA PRO A 48 32.81 -36.62 -28.80
C PRO A 48 31.57 -36.51 -29.73
N THR A 49 31.68 -35.47 -30.56
CA THR A 49 30.78 -34.56 -31.29
C THR A 49 30.28 -34.96 -32.70
N SER A 50 29.39 -34.09 -33.24
CA SER A 50 29.09 -33.73 -34.66
C SER A 50 28.07 -34.59 -35.44
N GLY A 51 27.18 -34.10 -36.32
CA GLY A 51 26.87 -32.77 -36.87
C GLY A 51 25.71 -32.83 -37.91
N LEU A 52 25.13 -31.67 -38.26
CA LEU A 52 24.55 -31.14 -39.56
C LEU A 52 24.01 -32.16 -40.61
N ASP A 53 22.93 -31.98 -41.41
CA ASP A 53 22.39 -30.80 -42.12
C ASP A 53 21.05 -31.14 -42.86
N GLN A 54 20.25 -30.09 -43.14
CA GLN A 54 19.40 -29.79 -44.34
C GLN A 54 18.16 -30.61 -44.81
N ALA A 55 17.12 -29.84 -45.21
CA ALA A 55 15.92 -30.15 -46.03
C ALA A 55 16.17 -29.68 -47.50
N PRO A 56 15.20 -29.57 -48.48
CA PRO A 56 13.74 -29.85 -48.52
C PRO A 56 13.23 -30.54 -49.85
N ASP A 57 11.90 -30.76 -50.00
CA ASP A 57 11.07 -30.53 -51.23
C ASP A 57 9.66 -31.18 -51.17
N SER A 58 8.84 -30.94 -52.21
CA SER A 58 7.42 -30.52 -52.21
C SER A 58 6.40 -31.39 -53.00
N VAL A 59 5.14 -31.53 -52.51
CA VAL A 59 3.79 -31.39 -53.20
C VAL A 59 3.36 -32.45 -54.28
N PRO A 60 2.07 -32.67 -54.74
CA PRO A 60 0.67 -32.57 -54.19
C PRO A 60 -0.28 -33.82 -54.45
N GLY A 61 -1.54 -33.79 -53.94
CA GLY A 61 -2.74 -34.11 -54.77
C GLY A 61 -3.94 -34.92 -54.22
N LEU A 62 -5.15 -34.28 -54.24
CA LEU A 62 -6.54 -34.81 -54.50
C LEU A 62 -7.19 -35.77 -53.46
N SER A 63 -8.50 -35.81 -53.15
CA SER A 63 -9.77 -35.21 -53.63
C SER A 63 -10.94 -35.57 -52.68
N ALA A 64 -12.00 -34.74 -52.59
CA ALA A 64 -13.33 -35.03 -51.97
C ALA A 64 -14.25 -35.87 -52.91
N PRO A 65 -15.43 -36.42 -52.50
CA PRO A 65 -16.72 -35.70 -52.23
C PRO A 65 -17.54 -36.36 -51.07
N GLY A 66 -18.74 -35.98 -50.59
CA GLY A 66 -19.75 -34.94 -50.85
C GLY A 66 -21.05 -35.24 -50.04
N LEU A 67 -21.80 -34.16 -49.70
CA LEU A 67 -23.27 -33.98 -49.56
C LEU A 67 -24.18 -34.87 -48.66
N GLY A 68 -25.05 -34.22 -47.87
CA GLY A 68 -26.28 -34.79 -47.29
C GLY A 68 -27.05 -33.83 -46.37
N SER A 69 -28.20 -33.34 -46.85
CA SER A 69 -29.12 -32.34 -46.28
C SER A 69 -30.24 -32.92 -45.41
N GLY A 70 -30.85 -32.13 -44.52
CA GLY A 70 -32.22 -32.37 -44.00
C GLY A 70 -32.60 -31.49 -42.81
N GLY A 71 -33.73 -30.77 -42.91
CA GLY A 71 -34.32 -29.93 -41.86
C GLY A 71 -35.79 -30.26 -41.57
N LEU A 72 -36.42 -29.41 -40.71
CA LEU A 72 -37.83 -29.38 -40.23
C LEU A 72 -38.14 -30.37 -39.09
N GLY A 73 -38.90 -30.10 -38.03
CA GLY A 73 -39.71 -28.98 -37.53
C GLY A 73 -40.66 -29.48 -36.41
N GLY A 74 -41.23 -28.59 -35.57
CA GLY A 74 -42.59 -28.76 -35.00
C GLY A 74 -42.80 -29.31 -33.57
N SER A 75 -43.11 -28.39 -32.64
CA SER A 75 -44.14 -28.39 -31.57
C SER A 75 -44.93 -29.66 -31.17
N GLY A 76 -45.20 -29.80 -29.85
CA GLY A 76 -46.34 -30.57 -29.35
C GLY A 76 -46.37 -30.81 -27.82
N SER A 77 -47.29 -30.12 -27.14
CA SER A 77 -47.65 -30.21 -25.71
C SER A 77 -48.44 -31.47 -25.33
N SER A 78 -48.41 -31.90 -24.05
CA SER A 78 -49.62 -32.33 -23.32
C SER A 78 -49.42 -32.63 -21.82
N ASN A 79 -50.29 -32.02 -21.01
CA ASN A 79 -51.00 -32.51 -19.80
C ASN A 79 -50.44 -32.33 -18.37
N ALA A 80 -51.07 -31.38 -17.66
CA ALA A 80 -51.38 -31.39 -16.22
C ALA A 80 -52.58 -32.35 -15.91
N PRO A 81 -52.91 -32.70 -14.65
CA PRO A 81 -53.60 -31.83 -13.66
C PRO A 81 -52.98 -31.90 -12.22
N ASP A 82 -52.86 -30.83 -11.44
CA ASP A 82 -53.85 -29.97 -10.74
C ASP A 82 -54.17 -30.45 -9.30
N THR A 83 -53.66 -29.73 -8.29
CA THR A 83 -54.37 -29.47 -7.03
C THR A 83 -53.98 -28.09 -6.46
N ASN A 84 -55.01 -27.25 -6.36
CA ASN A 84 -55.06 -25.90 -5.82
C ASN A 84 -54.65 -25.78 -4.35
N GLN A 85 -53.93 -24.71 -4.01
CA GLN A 85 -54.41 -23.80 -2.96
C GLN A 85 -53.94 -22.37 -3.24
N LYS A 86 -54.93 -21.49 -3.45
CA LYS A 86 -54.81 -20.04 -3.60
C LYS A 86 -54.30 -19.44 -2.28
N ASP A 87 -53.42 -18.45 -2.38
CA ASP A 87 -53.56 -17.25 -1.57
C ASP A 87 -53.08 -16.00 -2.31
N SER A 88 -53.90 -14.98 -2.17
CA SER A 88 -53.96 -13.70 -2.86
C SER A 88 -52.77 -12.79 -2.58
N LYS A 89 -52.33 -12.07 -3.62
CA LYS A 89 -51.48 -10.88 -3.51
C LYS A 89 -52.09 -9.88 -2.51
N PRO A 90 -51.34 -9.35 -1.52
CA PRO A 90 -51.77 -8.18 -0.80
C PRO A 90 -51.59 -6.95 -1.69
N GLU A 91 -52.68 -6.26 -1.96
CA GLU A 91 -52.68 -4.88 -2.47
C GLU A 91 -51.86 -4.00 -1.51
N GLY A 92 -50.73 -3.49 -2.00
CA GLY A 92 -50.00 -2.47 -1.27
C GLY A 92 -50.76 -1.15 -1.34
N HIS A 93 -51.18 -0.59 -0.21
CA HIS A 93 -51.62 0.80 -0.17
C HIS A 93 -50.44 1.72 -0.50
N LEU A 94 -50.55 2.44 -1.61
CA LEU A 94 -49.65 3.53 -2.01
C LEU A 94 -49.82 4.69 -1.04
N SER A 95 -48.81 4.98 -0.22
CA SER A 95 -48.78 6.18 0.64
C SER A 95 -47.97 7.27 -0.04
N THR A 96 -48.62 8.42 -0.23
CA THR A 96 -48.06 9.62 -0.85
C THR A 96 -47.31 10.43 0.19
N VAL A 97 -45.97 10.53 0.07
CA VAL A 97 -45.16 11.38 0.95
C VAL A 97 -44.89 12.70 0.25
N VAL A 98 -45.31 13.79 0.88
CA VAL A 98 -45.03 15.17 0.44
C VAL A 98 -43.85 15.67 1.26
N VAL A 99 -42.78 16.08 0.60
CA VAL A 99 -41.60 16.67 1.25
C VAL A 99 -41.52 18.14 0.84
N GLU A 100 -41.56 19.04 1.82
CA GLU A 100 -41.22 20.44 1.63
C GLU A 100 -39.70 20.60 1.57
N LEU A 101 -39.24 21.26 0.51
CA LEU A 101 -37.85 21.64 0.36
C LEU A 101 -37.60 23.01 1.01
N PRO A 102 -36.35 23.34 1.38
CA PRO A 102 -36.02 24.56 2.12
C PRO A 102 -36.34 25.88 1.39
N ASP A 103 -36.66 25.84 0.10
CA ASP A 103 -37.12 26.97 -0.71
C ASP A 103 -38.65 27.15 -0.71
N GLY A 104 -39.38 26.31 0.04
CA GLY A 104 -40.83 26.35 0.17
C GLY A 104 -41.58 25.58 -0.92
N THR A 105 -40.89 24.84 -1.80
CA THR A 105 -41.56 24.00 -2.80
C THR A 105 -41.74 22.57 -2.30
N THR A 106 -42.89 21.96 -2.61
CA THR A 106 -43.20 20.57 -2.24
C THR A 106 -42.95 19.61 -3.39
N LYS A 107 -42.33 18.46 -3.11
CA LYS A 107 -42.20 17.34 -4.05
C LYS A 107 -42.80 16.08 -3.47
N THR A 108 -43.55 15.35 -4.29
CA THR A 108 -44.35 14.21 -3.86
C THR A 108 -43.85 12.91 -4.50
N THR A 109 -43.69 11.84 -3.71
CA THR A 109 -43.31 10.51 -4.23
C THR A 109 -43.99 9.40 -3.43
N THR A 110 -44.30 8.28 -4.09
CA THR A 110 -45.15 7.20 -3.56
C THR A 110 -44.38 5.87 -3.51
N GLY A 111 -44.40 5.17 -2.37
CA GLY A 111 -43.75 3.86 -2.17
C GLY A 111 -44.12 3.20 -0.82
N HIS A 112 -43.85 1.90 -0.65
CA HIS A 112 -44.24 1.12 0.55
C HIS A 112 -43.14 1.10 1.63
N VAL A 113 -43.50 1.40 2.89
CA VAL A 113 -42.61 1.30 4.06
C VAL A 113 -43.37 0.67 5.24
N HIS A 114 -42.82 -0.37 5.87
CA HIS A 114 -43.32 -0.91 7.14
C HIS A 114 -42.39 -0.55 8.29
N VAL A 115 -42.96 -0.06 9.39
CA VAL A 115 -42.26 0.33 10.62
C VAL A 115 -42.93 -0.33 11.82
N SER A 116 -42.15 -0.90 12.73
CA SER A 116 -42.63 -1.30 14.06
C SER A 116 -41.75 -0.69 15.16
N VAL A 117 -42.37 -0.39 16.30
CA VAL A 117 -41.76 0.25 17.48
C VAL A 117 -41.88 -0.69 18.67
N ALA A 118 -40.80 -0.90 19.42
CA ALA A 118 -40.81 -1.66 20.67
C ALA A 118 -40.24 -0.83 21.83
N VAL A 119 -40.78 -1.03 23.03
CA VAL A 119 -40.39 -0.37 24.29
C VAL A 119 -39.35 -1.23 25.01
N VAL A 120 -38.25 -0.63 25.48
CA VAL A 120 -37.17 -1.32 26.21
C VAL A 120 -37.45 -1.29 27.72
N SER A 121 -37.46 -2.44 28.39
CA SER A 121 -37.83 -2.54 29.82
C SER A 121 -36.65 -2.39 30.81
N SER A 122 -35.40 -2.62 30.40
CA SER A 122 -34.20 -2.38 31.23
C SER A 122 -32.91 -2.17 30.40
N TYR A 123 -31.94 -1.44 30.96
CA TYR A 123 -30.64 -1.12 30.34
C TYR A 123 -29.49 -1.28 31.36
N GLU A 124 -28.38 -1.92 30.96
CA GLU A 124 -27.19 -2.07 31.82
C GLU A 124 -26.01 -1.22 31.32
N THR A 125 -25.26 -0.62 32.24
CA THR A 125 -24.04 0.12 31.93
C THR A 125 -22.98 -0.03 33.04
N VAL A 126 -21.72 0.26 32.74
CA VAL A 126 -20.60 0.08 33.67
C VAL A 126 -19.92 1.43 33.92
N ILE A 127 -19.80 1.81 35.19
CA ILE A 127 -19.07 3.00 35.62
C ILE A 127 -17.66 2.57 36.01
N LEU A 128 -16.64 3.09 35.33
CA LEU A 128 -15.24 2.72 35.54
C LEU A 128 -14.42 3.76 36.31
N THR A 129 -14.94 4.99 36.46
CA THR A 129 -14.29 6.10 37.17
C THR A 129 -15.17 6.61 38.30
N PRO A 130 -14.60 7.21 39.37
CA PRO A 130 -15.39 7.73 40.45
C PRO A 130 -16.46 8.72 39.95
N THR A 131 -17.73 8.41 40.17
CA THR A 131 -18.85 9.16 39.56
C THR A 131 -19.91 9.43 40.62
N VAL A 132 -20.41 10.67 40.67
CA VAL A 132 -21.51 11.06 41.56
C VAL A 132 -22.83 10.86 40.84
N LEU A 133 -23.70 10.04 41.42
CA LEU A 133 -25.06 9.78 40.96
C LEU A 133 -26.02 10.57 41.85
N ARG A 134 -26.97 11.28 41.25
CA ARG A 134 -27.97 12.07 41.98
C ARG A 134 -29.34 11.46 41.78
N GLU A 135 -29.96 11.00 42.87
CA GLU A 135 -31.31 10.43 42.86
C GLU A 135 -32.16 11.08 43.95
N ASN A 136 -33.36 11.56 43.59
CA ASN A 136 -34.29 12.26 44.49
C ASN A 136 -33.65 13.41 45.30
N GLY A 137 -32.66 14.09 44.72
CA GLY A 137 -31.97 15.23 45.33
C GLY A 137 -30.81 14.87 46.26
N VAL A 138 -30.48 13.57 46.40
CA VAL A 138 -29.34 13.08 47.21
C VAL A 138 -28.21 12.62 46.29
N ASP A 139 -26.98 12.98 46.65
CA ASP A 139 -25.77 12.63 45.90
C ASP A 139 -25.11 11.38 46.49
N TYR A 140 -24.90 10.38 45.64
CA TYR A 140 -24.23 9.12 45.94
C TYR A 140 -22.94 9.04 45.13
N THR A 141 -21.78 8.90 45.79
CA THR A 141 -20.50 8.79 45.08
C THR A 141 -20.10 7.33 44.92
N VAL A 142 -20.06 6.86 43.68
CA VAL A 142 -19.49 5.56 43.34
C VAL A 142 -17.98 5.71 43.26
N THR A 143 -17.24 5.13 44.21
CA THR A 143 -15.78 5.31 44.32
C THR A 143 -14.96 4.16 43.72
N ALA A 144 -15.62 3.07 43.29
CA ALA A 144 -14.98 1.91 42.66
C ALA A 144 -15.80 1.42 41.44
N PRO A 145 -15.17 0.78 40.44
CA PRO A 145 -15.86 0.32 39.24
C PRO A 145 -17.08 -0.56 39.54
N THR A 146 -18.25 -0.18 39.05
CA THR A 146 -19.54 -0.82 39.40
C THR A 146 -20.47 -0.87 38.18
N THR A 147 -21.22 -1.96 38.03
CA THR A 147 -22.26 -2.13 37.00
C THR A 147 -23.61 -1.61 37.52
N LEU A 148 -24.30 -0.80 36.72
CA LEU A 148 -25.63 -0.26 36.99
C LEU A 148 -26.67 -0.83 36.05
N GLN A 149 -27.77 -1.32 36.63
CA GLN A 149 -29.00 -1.64 35.93
C GLN A 149 -29.98 -0.47 36.07
N ILE A 150 -30.47 0.05 34.95
CA ILE A 150 -31.54 1.06 34.90
C ILE A 150 -32.81 0.34 34.42
N THR A 151 -33.80 0.24 35.30
CA THR A 151 -35.12 -0.32 34.98
C THR A 151 -36.10 0.80 34.65
N ASN A 152 -37.08 0.54 33.77
CA ASN A 152 -38.11 1.51 33.34
C ASN A 152 -37.60 2.75 32.55
N CYS A 153 -36.65 2.58 31.63
CA CYS A 153 -36.27 3.65 30.68
C CYS A 153 -37.43 3.92 29.69
N PRO A 154 -37.95 5.16 29.55
CA PRO A 154 -39.07 5.46 28.66
C PRO A 154 -38.66 5.58 27.17
N CYS A 155 -37.52 5.01 26.78
CA CYS A 155 -36.94 5.14 25.45
C CYS A 155 -37.61 4.17 24.44
N THR A 156 -38.03 4.66 23.26
CA THR A 156 -38.59 3.86 22.15
C THR A 156 -37.62 3.77 20.96
N ARG A 157 -37.59 2.62 20.27
CA ARG A 157 -36.70 2.36 19.13
C ARG A 157 -37.48 2.04 17.85
N THR A 158 -37.07 2.61 16.72
CA THR A 158 -37.61 2.33 15.38
C THR A 158 -36.62 1.45 14.61
N VAL A 159 -37.07 0.33 14.05
CA VAL A 159 -36.23 -0.57 13.23
C VAL A 159 -36.82 -0.73 11.83
N SER A 160 -36.01 -0.51 10.79
CA SER A 160 -36.32 -0.87 9.41
C SER A 160 -35.61 -2.18 9.05
N LEU A 161 -36.36 -3.24 8.73
CA LEU A 161 -35.80 -4.54 8.38
C LEU A 161 -35.61 -4.68 6.86
N LEU A 162 -34.38 -4.93 6.44
CA LEU A 162 -34.06 -5.67 5.20
C LEU A 162 -33.43 -6.99 5.63
N SER A 163 -34.04 -8.11 5.24
CA SER A 163 -33.52 -9.49 5.41
C SER A 163 -32.14 -9.63 4.75
N SER A 164 -31.15 -10.37 5.22
CA SER A 164 -31.02 -11.34 6.31
C SER A 164 -29.55 -11.45 6.75
N THR A 165 -29.36 -12.01 7.95
CA THR A 165 -28.13 -12.57 8.57
C THR A 165 -27.11 -11.61 9.23
N ALA A 166 -27.34 -11.44 10.53
CA ALA A 166 -26.39 -11.56 11.65
C ALA A 166 -25.10 -10.72 11.63
N THR A 167 -25.07 -9.66 12.44
CA THR A 167 -23.82 -9.21 13.06
C THR A 167 -24.07 -8.54 14.41
N LYS A 168 -23.28 -8.92 15.42
CA LYS A 168 -23.10 -8.20 16.69
C LYS A 168 -22.80 -6.74 16.40
N CYS A 169 -23.50 -5.82 17.05
CA CYS A 169 -23.25 -4.40 16.93
C CYS A 169 -22.65 -3.87 18.24
N VAL A 170 -21.43 -3.36 18.15
CA VAL A 170 -20.81 -2.47 19.15
C VAL A 170 -21.21 -1.06 18.75
N CYS A 171 -21.97 -0.37 19.60
CA CYS A 171 -22.21 1.07 19.45
C CYS A 171 -21.64 1.81 20.66
N THR A 172 -20.59 2.58 20.40
CA THR A 172 -20.31 3.83 21.09
C THR A 172 -21.43 4.82 20.74
N THR A 173 -21.92 5.61 21.70
CA THR A 173 -21.69 7.07 21.87
C THR A 173 -22.88 7.77 22.57
N GLU A 174 -22.52 8.70 23.46
CA GLU A 174 -23.15 10.01 23.73
C GLU A 174 -24.63 10.13 24.16
N VAL A 175 -24.83 10.59 25.40
CA VAL A 175 -26.06 11.21 25.89
C VAL A 175 -25.91 12.74 25.80
N VAL A 176 -26.75 13.38 25.00
CA VAL A 176 -26.94 14.84 24.98
C VAL A 176 -28.19 15.18 25.79
N LEU A 177 -28.02 16.01 26.82
CA LEU A 177 -29.08 16.70 27.54
C LEU A 177 -29.75 17.75 26.63
N LEU A 178 -31.05 17.63 26.42
CA LEU A 178 -31.89 18.70 25.88
C LEU A 178 -32.45 19.55 27.02
N GLN A 179 -32.09 20.83 27.04
CA GLN A 179 -32.79 21.87 27.78
C GLN A 179 -34.11 22.21 27.08
N ALA A 180 -35.20 22.32 27.86
CA ALA A 180 -36.48 22.86 27.42
C ALA A 180 -36.64 24.33 27.90
N VAL A 181 -37.26 25.15 27.06
CA VAL A 181 -37.65 26.57 27.24
C VAL A 181 -38.98 26.75 26.46
N PRO A 182 -39.89 27.73 26.69
CA PRO A 182 -40.45 28.36 27.91
C PRO A 182 -42.02 28.33 27.93
N THR A 183 -42.70 28.90 28.95
CA THR A 183 -43.82 29.88 28.79
C THR A 183 -44.34 30.48 30.12
N ASN A 184 -44.42 31.83 30.15
CA ASN A 184 -45.33 32.80 30.80
C ASN A 184 -45.79 32.69 32.29
N GLU A 185 -45.52 33.75 33.07
CA GLU A 185 -46.52 34.68 33.67
C GLU A 185 -45.85 35.88 34.42
N MET A 186 -46.49 37.06 34.38
CA MET A 186 -46.22 38.34 35.11
C MET A 186 -47.16 38.43 36.35
N PRO A 187 -47.15 39.44 37.29
CA PRO A 187 -46.30 40.65 37.49
C PRO A 187 -45.88 40.95 38.97
N LEU A 188 -45.15 42.07 39.20
CA LEU A 188 -45.21 43.07 40.33
C LEU A 188 -43.88 43.49 41.00
N VAL A 189 -43.47 44.74 40.70
CA VAL A 189 -43.17 45.89 41.60
C VAL A 189 -42.12 45.81 42.75
N ASN A 190 -41.25 46.84 42.75
CA ASN A 190 -40.61 47.60 43.85
C ASN A 190 -39.12 47.41 44.26
N THR A 191 -38.34 48.44 43.87
CA THR A 191 -37.46 49.33 44.69
C THR A 191 -36.09 48.92 45.26
N ALA A 192 -35.19 49.91 45.15
CA ALA A 192 -34.09 50.32 46.05
C ALA A 192 -32.76 49.51 45.96
N LYS A 193 -31.65 50.06 45.43
CA LYS A 193 -30.75 51.19 45.83
C LYS A 193 -29.42 50.69 46.45
N ARG A 194 -28.33 51.20 45.85
CA ARG A 194 -27.13 51.87 46.45
C ARG A 194 -25.78 51.13 46.58
N ALA A 195 -24.79 51.79 45.93
CA ALA A 195 -23.49 52.28 46.46
C ALA A 195 -22.36 51.26 46.71
N LYS A 196 -21.05 51.50 46.51
CA LYS A 196 -20.17 52.67 46.20
C LYS A 196 -18.74 52.12 45.91
N ILE A 197 -17.96 52.67 44.94
CA ILE A 197 -16.71 53.52 45.07
C ILE A 197 -15.50 52.79 45.73
N GLY A 198 -14.24 52.86 45.28
CA GLY A 198 -13.52 53.83 44.43
C GLY A 198 -12.06 53.42 44.11
N ALA A 199 -11.26 54.38 43.65
CA ALA A 199 -10.08 54.25 42.79
C ALA A 199 -8.73 54.72 43.42
N LEU A 200 -7.69 54.82 42.55
CA LEU A 200 -6.28 55.31 42.65
C LEU A 200 -5.22 54.21 42.86
N GLY A 201 -4.01 54.21 42.27
CA GLY A 201 -3.33 55.12 41.34
C GLY A 201 -1.78 55.06 41.53
N ILE A 202 -1.04 54.90 40.41
CA ILE A 202 0.32 55.44 40.08
C ILE A 202 1.58 54.89 40.82
N CYS A 203 2.60 54.42 40.05
CA CYS A 203 4.00 54.94 40.03
C CYS A 203 4.94 54.17 39.07
N ILE A 204 5.93 54.90 38.51
CA ILE A 204 6.94 54.52 37.50
C ILE A 204 8.31 54.35 38.17
N GLY A 205 9.18 53.45 37.67
CA GLY A 205 10.62 53.39 38.00
C GLY A 205 11.41 52.43 37.09
N TRP A 206 12.61 52.84 36.66
CA TRP A 206 13.44 52.28 35.58
C TRP A 206 14.39 51.11 35.97
N ILE A 207 14.48 50.13 35.05
CA ILE A 207 15.63 49.35 34.51
C ILE A 207 16.72 48.78 35.45
N THR A 208 16.91 47.45 35.42
CA THR A 208 18.19 46.76 35.07
C THR A 208 17.92 45.34 34.53
N THR A 209 18.89 44.83 33.78
CA THR A 209 18.92 43.72 32.80
C THR A 209 18.90 42.31 33.37
N GLU A 210 18.09 41.40 32.79
CA GLU A 210 18.48 40.01 32.45
C GLU A 210 17.39 39.26 31.63
N GLN A 211 17.84 38.52 30.60
CA GLN A 211 17.24 37.34 29.95
C GLN A 211 15.71 37.25 29.73
N VAL A 212 15.23 37.44 28.50
CA VAL A 212 14.91 36.39 27.49
C VAL A 212 13.67 35.53 27.81
N ASN A 213 12.68 35.70 26.93
CA ASN A 213 11.60 34.77 26.54
C ASN A 213 10.49 34.44 27.56
N LYS A 214 9.31 35.08 27.34
CA LYS A 214 8.02 34.38 27.16
C LYS A 214 6.94 35.35 26.68
N SER A 215 6.53 35.21 25.42
CA SER A 215 5.37 35.87 24.83
C SER A 215 4.09 35.12 25.22
N SER A 216 3.45 35.54 26.30
CA SER A 216 2.07 35.15 26.61
C SER A 216 1.37 36.18 27.49
N MET A 217 1.41 37.47 27.12
CA MET A 217 0.51 38.50 27.68
C MET A 217 0.39 39.67 26.69
N LEU A 218 -0.27 39.45 25.56
CA LEU A 218 -0.67 40.53 24.65
C LEU A 218 -1.96 40.16 23.90
N SER A 219 -3.04 39.96 24.66
CA SER A 219 -4.41 39.97 24.11
C SER A 219 -5.48 40.45 25.09
N SER A 220 -5.13 41.01 26.26
CA SER A 220 -6.12 41.37 27.28
C SER A 220 -6.06 42.85 27.74
N CYS A 221 -5.60 43.78 26.89
CA CYS A 221 -5.52 45.21 27.26
C CYS A 221 -5.97 46.20 26.18
N ILE A 222 -6.85 45.81 25.27
CA ILE A 222 -7.54 46.76 24.37
C ILE A 222 -9.04 46.46 24.38
N HIS A 223 -9.71 46.74 25.49
CA HIS A 223 -11.18 46.84 25.55
C HIS A 223 -11.70 47.77 26.66
N GLN A 224 -10.96 48.83 26.99
CA GLN A 224 -11.40 49.77 28.03
C GLN A 224 -10.98 51.23 27.81
N LEU A 225 -11.07 51.69 26.55
CA LEU A 225 -10.98 53.10 26.20
C LEU A 225 -11.86 53.33 24.98
N LEU A 226 -13.13 53.67 25.21
CA LEU A 226 -14.02 54.49 24.36
C LEU A 226 -15.47 54.39 24.88
N TYR A 227 -15.71 54.83 26.11
CA TYR A 227 -17.04 55.18 26.58
C TYR A 227 -16.91 56.36 27.56
N CYS A 228 -16.79 57.58 27.02
CA CYS A 228 -17.12 58.83 27.71
C CYS A 228 -17.28 59.98 26.71
N LEU A 229 -18.51 60.52 26.66
CA LEU A 229 -18.87 61.92 26.34
C LEU A 229 -19.06 62.32 24.85
N PRO A 230 -19.89 63.36 24.54
CA PRO A 230 -21.24 63.14 24.00
C PRO A 230 -21.60 64.02 22.77
N LYS A 231 -22.82 63.80 22.23
CA LYS A 231 -23.67 64.70 21.43
C LYS A 231 -23.03 65.98 20.82
N VAL A 232 -22.95 66.06 19.49
CA VAL A 232 -23.34 67.26 18.71
C VAL A 232 -23.96 66.85 17.37
N ARG A 233 -25.11 67.44 17.05
CA ARG A 233 -25.84 67.34 15.77
C ARG A 233 -25.35 68.44 14.81
N ALA A 234 -25.34 68.07 13.53
CA ALA A 234 -25.74 68.87 12.36
C ALA A 234 -24.73 69.79 11.64
N HIS A 235 -24.79 69.63 10.30
CA HIS A 235 -24.55 70.60 9.21
C HIS A 235 -23.11 70.93 8.79
N SER A 236 -22.69 70.40 7.63
CA SER A 236 -22.72 71.10 6.33
C SER A 236 -21.53 70.72 5.42
N VAL A 237 -21.79 70.81 4.10
CA VAL A 237 -20.83 70.82 2.95
C VAL A 237 -20.28 69.44 2.55
N ARG A 238 -20.89 68.70 1.62
CA ARG A 238 -20.98 68.88 0.15
C ARG A 238 -19.63 68.74 -0.58
N ASN A 239 -19.55 67.65 -1.35
CA ASN A 239 -18.87 67.50 -2.64
C ASN A 239 -17.35 67.19 -2.71
N VAL A 240 -17.06 66.02 -3.32
CA VAL A 240 -16.24 65.83 -4.54
C VAL A 240 -14.99 64.92 -4.43
N LEU A 241 -14.92 63.99 -5.40
CA LEU A 241 -13.79 63.24 -5.98
C LEU A 241 -13.27 61.93 -5.33
N TYR A 242 -13.76 60.83 -5.93
CA TYR A 242 -13.02 59.75 -6.61
C TYR A 242 -11.73 59.13 -6.01
N ARG A 243 -11.77 57.78 -5.99
CA ARG A 243 -10.65 56.81 -6.07
C ARG A 243 -9.70 56.70 -4.86
N VAL A 244 -10.07 55.83 -3.91
CA VAL A 244 -9.15 54.82 -3.36
C VAL A 244 -9.91 53.50 -3.11
N LYS A 245 -9.55 52.49 -3.91
CA LYS A 245 -9.57 51.04 -3.68
C LYS A 245 -10.58 50.46 -2.66
N ILE A 246 -11.57 49.75 -3.19
CA ILE A 246 -12.26 48.60 -2.57
C ILE A 246 -11.23 47.47 -2.34
N ASN A 247 -10.27 47.67 -1.44
CA ASN A 247 -9.33 46.65 -1.00
C ASN A 247 -8.95 46.78 0.49
N GLN A 248 -9.67 47.59 1.26
CA GLN A 248 -9.49 47.68 2.72
C GLN A 248 -10.75 47.41 3.55
N LEU A 249 -11.94 47.27 2.94
CA LEU A 249 -13.16 46.91 3.66
C LEU A 249 -13.37 45.39 3.85
N ASN A 250 -12.60 44.54 3.17
CA ASN A 250 -12.55 43.10 3.44
C ASN A 250 -11.49 42.70 4.50
N GLN A 251 -10.75 43.65 5.06
CA GLN A 251 -9.77 43.37 6.13
C GLN A 251 -10.26 43.74 7.54
N LEU A 252 -11.53 44.17 7.67
CA LEU A 252 -12.19 44.44 8.95
C LEU A 252 -13.50 43.65 9.11
N ALA A 253 -13.61 42.51 8.41
CA ALA A 253 -14.44 41.42 8.92
C ALA A 253 -13.71 40.86 10.14
N VAL A 254 -13.95 41.49 11.28
CA VAL A 254 -13.60 40.98 12.60
C VAL A 254 -14.12 39.55 12.65
N PHE A 255 -13.20 38.59 12.59
CA PHE A 255 -13.45 37.20 12.93
C PHE A 255 -13.92 37.21 14.38
N LEU A 256 -15.23 37.32 14.59
CA LEU A 256 -15.84 36.83 15.82
C LEU A 256 -15.34 35.40 15.99
N PRO A 257 -14.73 35.04 17.13
CA PRO A 257 -14.33 33.68 17.37
C PRO A 257 -15.62 32.87 17.32
N MET A 258 -15.80 32.09 16.25
CA MET A 258 -16.82 31.04 16.27
C MET A 258 -16.54 30.24 17.53
N HIS A 259 -17.56 30.07 18.37
CA HIS A 259 -17.46 29.21 19.55
C HIS A 259 -16.97 27.84 19.06
N THR A 260 -15.67 27.59 19.16
CA THR A 260 -15.07 26.31 18.81
C THR A 260 -15.53 25.36 19.89
N SER A 261 -16.42 24.44 19.55
CA SER A 261 -16.76 23.33 20.44
C SER A 261 -15.48 22.60 20.84
N VAL A 262 -15.47 21.97 22.02
CA VAL A 262 -14.34 21.12 22.47
C VAL A 262 -13.93 20.11 21.38
N SER A 263 -14.91 19.60 20.61
CA SER A 263 -14.69 18.75 19.44
C SER A 263 -13.88 19.43 18.32
N SER A 264 -14.16 20.70 18.00
CA SER A 264 -13.38 21.43 16.98
C SER A 264 -11.96 21.77 17.41
N GLN A 265 -11.72 21.98 18.72
CA GLN A 265 -10.37 22.14 19.25
C GLN A 265 -9.58 20.83 19.17
N TYR A 266 -10.21 19.71 19.50
CA TYR A 266 -9.60 18.39 19.38
C TYR A 266 -9.19 18.06 17.92
N LEU A 267 -10.08 18.29 16.95
CA LEU A 267 -9.81 18.01 15.53
C LEU A 267 -8.76 18.92 14.89
N SER A 268 -8.39 20.04 15.54
CA SER A 268 -7.39 21.00 15.05
C SER A 268 -6.08 20.98 15.82
N ALA A 269 -5.98 20.19 16.90
CA ALA A 269 -4.78 20.06 17.70
C ALA A 269 -3.63 19.45 16.88
N HIS A 270 -2.40 19.90 17.17
CA HIS A 270 -1.21 19.29 16.59
C HIS A 270 -0.98 17.88 17.16
N LEU A 271 -0.30 17.01 16.41
CA LEU A 271 -0.06 15.63 16.84
C LEU A 271 0.61 15.53 18.21
N ALA A 272 1.61 16.37 18.49
CA ALA A 272 2.29 16.39 19.78
C ALA A 272 1.38 16.74 20.98
N GLU A 273 0.29 17.47 20.73
CA GLU A 273 -0.71 17.83 21.75
C GLU A 273 -1.81 16.77 21.84
N SER A 274 -2.27 16.27 20.69
CA SER A 274 -3.37 15.30 20.61
C SER A 274 -2.95 13.88 20.99
N ASP A 275 -1.74 13.46 20.60
CA ASP A 275 -1.20 12.11 20.82
C ASP A 275 0.34 12.17 20.98
N PRO A 276 0.83 12.53 22.18
CA PRO A 276 2.26 12.65 22.46
C PRO A 276 3.02 11.32 22.37
N GLU A 277 2.34 10.17 22.53
CA GLU A 277 2.95 8.85 22.43
C GLU A 277 3.32 8.56 20.97
N VAL A 278 2.37 8.76 20.04
CA VAL A 278 2.63 8.60 18.60
C VAL A 278 3.68 9.61 18.11
N ASP A 279 3.63 10.86 18.57
CA ASP A 279 4.64 11.88 18.24
C ASP A 279 6.04 11.49 18.71
N ALA A 280 6.18 10.89 19.90
CA ALA A 280 7.47 10.38 20.40
C ALA A 280 8.02 9.24 19.53
N LEU A 281 7.17 8.32 19.08
CA LEU A 281 7.57 7.22 18.19
C LEU A 281 8.02 7.73 16.81
N ILE A 282 7.29 8.68 16.22
CA ILE A 282 7.66 9.28 14.93
C ILE A 282 8.99 10.02 15.03
N ARG A 283 9.21 10.78 16.11
CA ARG A 283 10.50 11.45 16.35
C ARG A 283 11.64 10.45 16.54
N SER A 284 11.38 9.32 17.19
CA SER A 284 12.37 8.25 17.37
C SER A 284 12.75 7.59 16.04
N GLU A 285 11.79 7.31 15.16
CA GLU A 285 12.07 6.80 13.82
C GLU A 285 12.83 7.83 12.97
N ALA A 286 12.48 9.12 13.06
CA ALA A 286 13.22 10.17 12.38
C ALA A 286 14.67 10.28 12.87
N ALA A 287 14.92 10.07 14.17
CA ALA A 287 16.26 10.01 14.74
C ALA A 287 17.03 8.77 14.26
N ARG A 288 16.38 7.59 14.25
CA ARG A 288 16.96 6.34 13.73
C ARG A 288 17.42 6.51 12.28
N GLN A 289 16.54 6.98 11.40
CA GLN A 289 16.90 7.20 9.98
C GLN A 289 18.09 8.15 9.80
N ARG A 290 18.21 9.19 10.63
CA ARG A 290 19.35 10.12 10.60
C ARG A 290 20.65 9.44 11.02
N ALA A 291 20.57 8.56 12.01
CA ALA A 291 21.70 7.82 12.61
C ALA A 291 22.03 6.49 11.90
N SER A 292 21.28 6.10 10.86
CA SER A 292 21.47 4.83 10.14
C SER A 292 22.02 5.02 8.73
N ILE A 293 22.85 4.07 8.29
CA ILE A 293 23.19 3.84 6.89
C ILE A 293 22.12 2.89 6.31
N VAL A 294 21.27 3.40 5.43
CA VAL A 294 20.15 2.63 4.84
C VAL A 294 20.54 2.08 3.48
N LEU A 295 20.74 0.77 3.38
CA LEU A 295 21.17 0.07 2.15
C LEU A 295 20.12 -0.90 1.62
N ILE A 296 18.92 -0.92 2.17
CA ILE A 296 17.80 -1.70 1.61
C ILE A 296 17.45 -1.10 0.23
N PRO A 297 17.63 -1.82 -0.90
CA PRO A 297 17.52 -1.22 -2.24
C PRO A 297 16.11 -0.79 -2.65
N SER A 298 15.10 -1.19 -1.88
CA SER A 298 13.71 -0.80 -2.06
C SER A 298 13.32 0.44 -1.24
N GLU A 299 14.21 0.94 -0.38
CA GLU A 299 13.95 2.12 0.44
C GLU A 299 14.53 3.39 -0.17
N ASN A 300 13.93 4.50 0.23
CA ASN A 300 14.36 5.84 -0.13
C ASN A 300 13.74 6.87 0.82
N PHE A 301 14.28 8.09 0.83
CA PHE A 301 13.70 9.21 1.56
C PHE A 301 12.90 10.08 0.60
N THR A 302 11.59 10.19 0.80
CA THR A 302 10.76 11.06 -0.04
C THR A 302 10.96 12.53 0.30
N SER A 303 10.54 13.43 -0.59
CA SER A 303 10.72 14.87 -0.36
C SER A 303 9.67 15.44 0.60
N ARG A 304 10.02 16.54 1.27
CA ARG A 304 9.08 17.28 2.12
C ARG A 304 7.78 17.65 1.39
N ALA A 305 7.88 18.10 0.15
CA ALA A 305 6.72 18.46 -0.67
C ALA A 305 5.77 17.27 -0.96
N VAL A 306 6.30 16.04 -1.03
CA VAL A 306 5.49 14.81 -1.14
C VAL A 306 4.78 14.53 0.18
N LEU A 307 5.47 14.70 1.32
CA LEU A 307 4.87 14.55 2.66
C LEU A 307 3.77 15.58 2.91
N ASP A 308 3.97 16.84 2.53
CA ASP A 308 2.97 17.90 2.68
C ASP A 308 1.69 17.58 1.89
N ALA A 309 1.82 16.99 0.70
CA ALA A 309 0.67 16.55 -0.09
C ALA A 309 -0.03 15.31 0.50
N LEU A 310 0.71 14.38 1.12
CA LEU A 310 0.14 13.21 1.81
C LEU A 310 -0.73 13.60 3.00
N GLY A 311 -0.32 14.62 3.76
CA GLY A 311 -1.06 15.14 4.92
C GLY A 311 -2.15 16.16 4.57
N SER A 312 -2.57 16.26 3.31
CA SER A 312 -3.50 17.30 2.85
C SER A 312 -4.98 16.89 2.94
N PRO A 313 -5.93 17.85 2.88
CA PRO A 313 -7.36 17.57 2.86
C PRO A 313 -7.86 16.72 1.68
N MET A 314 -7.01 16.40 0.71
CA MET A 314 -7.33 15.49 -0.39
C MET A 314 -7.76 14.11 0.12
N GLN A 315 -7.30 13.69 1.31
CA GLN A 315 -7.74 12.46 1.99
C GLN A 315 -9.26 12.41 2.26
N ASN A 316 -9.91 13.55 2.43
CA ASN A 316 -11.30 13.62 2.87
C ASN A 316 -12.31 13.31 1.75
N LYS A 317 -11.88 13.39 0.48
CA LYS A 317 -12.81 13.29 -0.64
C LYS A 317 -12.91 11.86 -1.16
N TYR A 318 -14.12 11.32 -1.14
CA TYR A 318 -14.47 10.07 -1.79
C TYR A 318 -14.77 10.30 -3.29
N SER A 319 -14.11 9.56 -4.18
CA SER A 319 -14.12 9.81 -5.63
C SER A 319 -14.12 8.54 -6.48
N GLU A 320 -14.95 7.55 -6.12
CA GLU A 320 -15.14 6.35 -6.94
C GLU A 320 -15.52 6.66 -8.38
N GLY A 321 -15.02 5.83 -9.30
CA GLY A 321 -15.01 6.09 -10.74
C GLY A 321 -13.72 6.76 -11.21
N TYR A 322 -13.78 7.36 -12.40
CA TYR A 322 -12.65 8.02 -13.06
C TYR A 322 -12.98 9.48 -13.37
N PRO A 323 -12.00 10.35 -13.67
CA PRO A 323 -12.26 11.75 -14.00
C PRO A 323 -13.34 11.92 -15.08
N GLY A 324 -14.36 12.74 -14.80
CA GLY A 324 -15.53 12.91 -15.68
C GLY A 324 -16.65 11.88 -15.53
N GLU A 325 -16.38 10.71 -14.94
CA GLU A 325 -17.32 9.60 -14.74
C GLU A 325 -17.30 9.13 -13.28
N ARG A 326 -17.62 10.05 -12.36
CA ARG A 326 -17.65 9.79 -10.92
C ARG A 326 -19.03 9.38 -10.45
N TYR A 327 -19.08 8.50 -9.46
CA TYR A 327 -20.33 8.10 -8.80
C TYR A 327 -20.85 9.17 -7.83
N TYR A 328 -19.98 10.06 -7.38
CA TYR A 328 -20.29 11.11 -6.41
C TYR A 328 -20.01 12.51 -6.97
N GLY A 329 -20.81 13.49 -6.54
CA GLY A 329 -20.56 14.90 -6.81
C GLY A 329 -19.36 15.48 -6.05
N GLY A 330 -19.00 16.73 -6.37
CA GLY A 330 -17.96 17.50 -5.67
C GLY A 330 -16.51 17.12 -6.02
N ASN A 331 -16.27 16.42 -7.13
CA ASN A 331 -14.95 15.92 -7.52
C ASN A 331 -14.17 16.84 -8.48
N LYS A 332 -14.63 18.08 -8.72
CA LYS A 332 -14.01 19.02 -9.68
C LYS A 332 -12.49 19.11 -9.56
N PHE A 333 -11.96 19.28 -8.34
CA PHE A 333 -10.52 19.42 -8.12
C PHE A 333 -9.80 18.07 -8.01
N ILE A 334 -10.51 17.00 -7.61
CA ILE A 334 -9.97 15.65 -7.61
C ILE A 334 -9.71 15.18 -9.03
N ASP A 335 -10.65 15.43 -9.95
CA ASP A 335 -10.50 15.10 -11.38
C ASP A 335 -9.32 15.83 -11.99
N GLN A 336 -9.18 17.13 -11.73
CA GLN A 336 -8.02 17.91 -12.18
C GLN A 336 -6.69 17.35 -11.65
N MET A 337 -6.66 16.93 -10.39
CA MET A 337 -5.45 16.37 -9.78
C MET A 337 -5.09 14.99 -10.36
N GLU A 338 -6.08 14.10 -10.52
CA GLU A 338 -5.85 12.77 -11.08
C GLU A 338 -5.42 12.85 -12.55
N GLN A 339 -6.07 13.70 -13.36
CA GLN A 339 -5.67 13.96 -14.75
C GLN A 339 -4.26 14.56 -14.85
N LEU A 340 -3.91 15.50 -13.95
CA LEU A 340 -2.55 16.04 -13.88
C LEU A 340 -1.53 14.96 -13.55
N CYS A 341 -1.86 14.06 -12.62
CA CYS A 341 -1.01 12.94 -12.24
C CYS A 341 -0.78 11.98 -13.42
N GLN A 342 -1.86 11.58 -14.11
CA GLN A 342 -1.80 10.73 -15.31
C GLN A 342 -0.95 11.37 -16.41
N LYS A 343 -1.18 12.65 -16.72
CA LYS A 343 -0.40 13.40 -17.71
C LYS A 343 1.08 13.48 -17.35
N ARG A 344 1.40 13.75 -16.08
CA ARG A 344 2.79 13.79 -15.61
C ARG A 344 3.45 12.41 -15.70
N ALA A 345 2.73 11.34 -15.42
CA ALA A 345 3.23 9.98 -15.51
C ALA A 345 3.58 9.61 -16.96
N LEU A 346 2.68 9.84 -17.91
CA LEU A 346 2.95 9.59 -19.34
C LEU A 346 4.11 10.43 -19.85
N LYS A 347 4.12 11.75 -19.52
CA LYS A 347 5.19 12.66 -19.92
C LYS A 347 6.56 12.23 -19.38
N LEU A 348 6.65 11.81 -18.12
CA LEU A 348 7.90 11.43 -17.48
C LEU A 348 8.61 10.31 -18.23
N TYR A 349 7.85 9.32 -18.71
CA TYR A 349 8.39 8.17 -19.44
C TYR A 349 8.40 8.36 -20.96
N GLY A 350 8.14 9.58 -21.46
CA GLY A 350 8.15 9.89 -22.89
C GLY A 350 7.07 9.14 -23.68
N LEU A 351 5.92 8.86 -23.06
CA LEU A 351 4.88 8.03 -23.65
C LEU A 351 3.88 8.88 -24.44
N ASP A 352 3.63 8.43 -25.66
CA ASP A 352 2.59 8.95 -26.54
C ASP A 352 1.20 8.62 -25.97
N GLU A 353 0.41 9.66 -25.67
CA GLU A 353 -0.94 9.54 -25.11
C GLU A 353 -1.92 8.86 -26.06
N GLU A 354 -1.60 8.64 -27.35
CA GLU A 354 -2.42 7.83 -28.26
C GLU A 354 -2.11 6.33 -28.17
N LYS A 355 -0.91 5.97 -27.70
CA LYS A 355 -0.41 4.58 -27.64
C LYS A 355 -0.39 4.03 -26.23
N TRP A 356 -0.40 4.89 -25.23
CA TRP A 356 -0.33 4.53 -23.82
C TRP A 356 -1.39 5.25 -23.00
N GLY A 357 -1.98 4.51 -22.06
CA GLY A 357 -2.71 5.06 -20.94
C GLY A 357 -2.04 4.69 -19.62
N VAL A 358 -2.51 5.29 -18.53
CA VAL A 358 -2.02 5.00 -17.17
C VAL A 358 -3.15 5.08 -16.16
N ASN A 359 -3.21 4.09 -15.28
CA ASN A 359 -4.01 4.12 -14.06
C ASN A 359 -3.11 4.43 -12.86
N VAL A 360 -3.46 5.47 -12.10
CA VAL A 360 -2.68 5.98 -10.95
C VAL A 360 -3.35 5.69 -9.60
N GLN A 361 -4.46 4.95 -9.59
CA GLN A 361 -5.22 4.62 -8.39
C GLN A 361 -4.74 3.37 -7.61
N PRO A 362 -3.91 2.44 -8.13
CA PRO A 362 -3.51 1.26 -7.36
C PRO A 362 -2.79 1.62 -6.06
N LEU A 363 -3.25 1.04 -4.95
CA LEU A 363 -2.77 1.36 -3.61
C LEU A 363 -1.29 1.02 -3.38
N SER A 364 -0.76 0.02 -4.07
CA SER A 364 0.65 -0.40 -3.98
C SER A 364 1.00 -1.38 -5.12
N GLY A 365 2.26 -1.81 -5.21
CA GLY A 365 2.77 -2.64 -6.31
C GLY A 365 2.15 -4.04 -6.38
N SER A 366 2.07 -4.74 -5.24
CA SER A 366 1.45 -6.07 -5.19
C SER A 366 -0.02 -6.08 -5.66
N PRO A 367 -0.91 -5.20 -5.17
CA PRO A 367 -2.26 -5.11 -5.72
C PRO A 367 -2.29 -4.66 -7.18
N ALA A 368 -1.43 -3.72 -7.60
CA ALA A 368 -1.35 -3.31 -9.01
C ALA A 368 -1.11 -4.50 -9.96
N ASN A 369 -0.19 -5.39 -9.59
CA ASN A 369 0.08 -6.61 -10.34
C ASN A 369 -1.14 -7.55 -10.37
N LEU A 370 -1.81 -7.75 -9.23
CA LEU A 370 -3.04 -8.55 -9.15
C LEU A 370 -4.15 -7.99 -10.06
N TYR A 371 -4.30 -6.66 -10.13
CA TYR A 371 -5.30 -6.02 -11.00
C TYR A 371 -5.01 -6.29 -12.47
N VAL A 372 -3.74 -6.26 -12.89
CA VAL A 372 -3.36 -6.65 -14.26
C VAL A 372 -3.72 -8.10 -14.54
N TYR A 373 -3.40 -9.01 -13.62
CA TYR A 373 -3.72 -10.42 -13.81
C TYR A 373 -5.22 -10.65 -13.89
N LYS A 374 -6.01 -10.08 -12.98
CA LYS A 374 -7.48 -10.24 -13.03
C LYS A 374 -8.10 -9.61 -14.29
N ALA A 375 -7.55 -8.51 -14.77
CA ALA A 375 -7.99 -7.86 -16.00
C ALA A 375 -7.76 -8.75 -17.22
N LEU A 376 -6.57 -9.35 -17.32
CA LEU A 376 -6.08 -10.01 -18.53
C LEU A 376 -6.21 -11.55 -18.52
N MET A 377 -6.41 -12.13 -17.34
CA MET A 377 -6.46 -13.56 -17.12
C MET A 377 -7.76 -14.00 -16.44
N LYS A 378 -8.22 -15.20 -16.78
CA LYS A 378 -9.24 -15.92 -16.01
C LYS A 378 -8.57 -16.64 -14.83
N PRO A 379 -9.32 -16.96 -13.75
CA PRO A 379 -8.81 -17.82 -12.68
C PRO A 379 -8.19 -19.10 -13.25
N HIS A 380 -7.07 -19.51 -12.64
CA HIS A 380 -6.25 -20.68 -12.98
C HIS A 380 -5.51 -20.63 -14.32
N GLU A 381 -5.67 -19.58 -15.14
CA GLU A 381 -4.78 -19.38 -16.30
C GLU A 381 -3.32 -19.24 -15.84
N LYS A 382 -2.41 -19.52 -16.78
CA LYS A 382 -0.99 -19.69 -16.47
C LYS A 382 -0.23 -18.37 -16.53
N LEU A 383 0.60 -18.13 -15.53
CA LEU A 383 1.49 -16.97 -15.38
C LEU A 383 2.93 -17.47 -15.32
N MET A 384 3.86 -16.78 -15.99
CA MET A 384 5.29 -17.02 -15.79
C MET A 384 5.97 -15.78 -15.24
N GLY A 385 6.61 -15.91 -14.08
CA GLY A 385 7.43 -14.89 -13.43
C GLY A 385 8.78 -15.46 -13.02
N MET A 386 9.74 -14.61 -12.69
CA MET A 386 11.03 -15.06 -12.18
C MET A 386 10.82 -15.76 -10.83
N ASP A 387 11.49 -16.89 -10.59
CA ASP A 387 11.42 -17.57 -9.30
C ASP A 387 11.84 -16.62 -8.16
N LEU A 388 11.19 -16.73 -7.00
CA LEU A 388 11.46 -15.83 -5.88
C LEU A 388 12.92 -15.94 -5.40
N PRO A 389 13.50 -17.15 -5.21
CA PRO A 389 14.89 -17.29 -4.78
C PRO A 389 15.91 -16.79 -5.81
N ASP A 390 15.55 -16.82 -7.08
CA ASP A 390 16.38 -16.35 -8.19
C ASP A 390 16.36 -14.81 -8.31
N GLY A 391 15.46 -14.11 -7.60
CA GLY A 391 15.41 -12.65 -7.57
C GLY A 391 14.08 -12.04 -8.02
N GLY A 392 13.06 -12.87 -8.25
CA GLY A 392 11.68 -12.44 -8.54
C GLY A 392 10.98 -11.77 -7.35
N HIS A 393 9.69 -11.47 -7.51
CA HIS A 393 8.85 -10.90 -6.44
C HIS A 393 7.66 -11.82 -6.12
N LEU A 394 7.21 -11.79 -4.86
CA LEU A 394 6.04 -12.59 -4.42
C LEU A 394 4.79 -12.36 -5.28
N SER A 395 4.58 -11.13 -5.76
CA SER A 395 3.43 -10.81 -6.63
C SER A 395 3.55 -11.34 -8.05
N HIS A 396 4.63 -12.04 -8.42
CA HIS A 396 4.78 -12.69 -9.72
C HIS A 396 4.36 -14.17 -9.67
N GLY A 397 3.90 -14.63 -8.49
CA GLY A 397 3.58 -16.02 -8.20
C GLY A 397 4.72 -16.69 -7.45
N TYR A 398 4.40 -17.33 -6.31
CA TYR A 398 5.35 -18.13 -5.56
C TYR A 398 4.63 -19.22 -4.77
N SER A 399 5.08 -20.46 -4.97
CA SER A 399 4.63 -21.64 -4.24
C SER A 399 5.83 -22.49 -3.88
N THR A 400 5.79 -23.11 -2.70
CA THR A 400 6.67 -24.24 -2.39
C THR A 400 6.05 -25.53 -2.94
N LEU A 401 6.76 -26.65 -2.79
CA LEU A 401 6.23 -27.98 -3.17
C LEU A 401 4.90 -28.32 -2.48
N THR A 402 4.63 -27.73 -1.32
CA THR A 402 3.49 -28.11 -0.47
C THR A 402 2.47 -26.99 -0.27
N LYS A 403 2.78 -25.75 -0.65
CA LYS A 403 1.93 -24.60 -0.33
C LYS A 403 2.10 -23.45 -1.32
N SER A 404 0.99 -22.91 -1.80
CA SER A 404 0.97 -21.57 -2.43
C SER A 404 1.18 -20.50 -1.36
N ILE A 405 2.27 -19.74 -1.49
CA ILE A 405 2.64 -18.69 -0.53
C ILE A 405 2.06 -17.36 -0.98
N SER A 406 2.17 -17.06 -2.28
CA SER A 406 1.52 -15.90 -2.89
C SER A 406 0.08 -16.24 -3.25
N ALA A 407 -0.86 -15.33 -2.92
CA ALA A 407 -2.25 -15.44 -3.37
C ALA A 407 -2.36 -15.44 -4.91
N VAL A 408 -1.38 -14.87 -5.63
CA VAL A 408 -1.30 -14.98 -7.09
C VAL A 408 -1.24 -16.43 -7.54
N SER A 409 -0.50 -17.28 -6.82
CA SER A 409 -0.39 -18.72 -7.09
C SER A 409 -1.56 -19.55 -6.55
N GLU A 410 -2.49 -18.91 -5.83
CA GLU A 410 -3.75 -19.50 -5.43
C GLU A 410 -4.84 -19.22 -6.49
N TYR A 411 -4.89 -17.98 -6.98
CA TYR A 411 -5.84 -17.57 -8.01
C TYR A 411 -5.44 -17.98 -9.44
N PHE A 412 -4.14 -18.09 -9.73
CA PHE A 412 -3.59 -18.40 -11.04
C PHE A 412 -2.54 -19.51 -10.96
N THR A 413 -2.27 -20.17 -12.09
CA THR A 413 -1.25 -21.22 -12.16
C THR A 413 0.11 -20.58 -12.47
N SER A 414 0.92 -20.31 -11.46
CA SER A 414 2.26 -19.72 -11.64
C SER A 414 3.31 -20.79 -11.94
N VAL A 415 4.09 -20.62 -13.02
CA VAL A 415 5.25 -21.45 -13.35
C VAL A 415 6.49 -20.56 -13.42
N PRO A 416 7.51 -20.76 -12.56
CA PRO A 416 8.66 -19.87 -12.54
C PRO A 416 9.62 -20.12 -13.71
N TYR A 417 10.29 -19.06 -14.18
CA TYR A 417 11.55 -19.19 -14.91
C TYR A 417 12.74 -18.84 -13.99
N LYS A 418 13.92 -19.34 -14.32
CA LYS A 418 15.08 -19.30 -13.42
C LYS A 418 16.30 -18.63 -14.05
N THR A 419 17.30 -18.41 -13.21
CA THR A 419 18.66 -18.06 -13.62
C THR A 419 19.50 -19.31 -13.87
N ASP A 420 20.52 -19.18 -14.71
CA ASP A 420 21.60 -20.15 -14.77
C ASP A 420 22.35 -20.14 -13.42
N PRO A 421 22.37 -21.24 -12.65
CA PRO A 421 23.00 -21.27 -11.33
C PRO A 421 24.50 -20.95 -11.32
N LYS A 422 25.19 -21.09 -12.47
CA LYS A 422 26.62 -20.78 -12.60
C LYS A 422 26.88 -19.29 -12.77
N THR A 423 26.07 -18.62 -13.60
CA THR A 423 26.28 -17.22 -13.95
C THR A 423 25.40 -16.27 -13.15
N GLY A 424 24.29 -16.76 -12.59
CA GLY A 424 23.23 -15.97 -11.96
C GLY A 424 22.44 -15.11 -12.94
N ILE A 425 22.62 -15.29 -14.25
CA ILE A 425 21.91 -14.57 -15.32
C ILE A 425 20.64 -15.34 -15.68
N ILE A 426 19.54 -14.65 -16.02
CA ILE A 426 18.31 -15.29 -16.49
C ILE A 426 18.62 -16.22 -17.68
N ASP A 427 18.16 -17.48 -17.60
CA ASP A 427 18.28 -18.42 -18.71
C ASP A 427 17.12 -18.20 -19.70
N TYR A 428 17.35 -17.30 -20.66
CA TYR A 428 16.36 -16.98 -21.69
C TYR A 428 16.06 -18.15 -22.62
N GLY A 429 16.99 -19.10 -22.79
CA GLY A 429 16.77 -20.30 -23.60
C GLY A 429 15.81 -21.25 -22.90
N GLN A 430 16.04 -21.50 -21.61
CA GLN A 430 15.11 -22.27 -20.78
C GLN A 430 13.74 -21.60 -20.68
N LEU A 431 13.69 -20.28 -20.49
CA LEU A 431 12.44 -19.53 -20.49
C LEU A 431 11.66 -19.73 -21.79
N GLU A 432 12.30 -19.64 -22.96
CA GLU A 432 11.65 -19.85 -24.26
C GLU A 432 11.09 -21.27 -24.40
N MET A 433 11.90 -22.28 -24.10
CA MET A 433 11.46 -23.68 -24.14
C MET A 433 10.27 -23.94 -23.20
N LEU A 434 10.35 -23.42 -21.97
CA LEU A 434 9.30 -23.60 -20.98
C LEU A 434 8.02 -22.86 -21.37
N ALA A 435 8.13 -21.65 -21.91
CA ALA A 435 6.99 -20.89 -22.41
C ALA A 435 6.24 -21.65 -23.52
N ALA A 436 6.96 -22.31 -24.45
CA ALA A 436 6.36 -23.10 -25.52
C ALA A 436 5.52 -24.28 -25.00
N VAL A 437 5.95 -24.90 -23.90
CA VAL A 437 5.24 -26.02 -23.25
C VAL A 437 4.10 -25.52 -22.36
N VAL A 438 4.37 -24.54 -21.51
CA VAL A 438 3.44 -24.01 -20.52
C VAL A 438 2.30 -23.24 -21.20
N LYS A 439 2.63 -22.47 -22.24
CA LYS A 439 1.73 -21.52 -22.93
C LYS A 439 1.10 -20.53 -21.94
N PRO A 440 1.93 -19.69 -21.27
CA PRO A 440 1.42 -18.72 -20.31
C PRO A 440 0.54 -17.67 -20.97
N LYS A 441 -0.41 -17.11 -20.22
CA LYS A 441 -1.19 -15.96 -20.65
C LYS A 441 -0.42 -14.65 -20.48
N ILE A 442 0.42 -14.59 -19.45
CA ILE A 442 1.29 -13.45 -19.13
C ILE A 442 2.69 -13.97 -18.81
N ILE A 443 3.71 -13.31 -19.36
CA ILE A 443 5.10 -13.42 -18.93
C ILE A 443 5.49 -12.10 -18.25
N VAL A 444 6.00 -12.19 -17.02
CA VAL A 444 6.43 -11.04 -16.22
C VAL A 444 7.94 -10.86 -16.34
N ALA A 445 8.35 -9.71 -16.87
CA ALA A 445 9.73 -9.23 -16.88
C ALA A 445 9.92 -8.21 -15.75
N GLY A 446 10.24 -8.68 -14.56
CA GLY A 446 10.37 -7.83 -13.37
C GLY A 446 11.26 -8.46 -12.31
N ILE A 447 11.94 -7.61 -11.55
CA ILE A 447 13.00 -8.03 -10.62
C ILE A 447 12.90 -7.34 -9.27
N THR A 448 13.36 -8.06 -8.24
CA THR A 448 13.55 -7.56 -6.87
C THR A 448 15.01 -7.68 -6.44
N SER A 449 15.67 -8.80 -6.75
CA SER A 449 17.05 -9.08 -6.35
C SER A 449 17.86 -9.65 -7.52
N TYR A 450 17.97 -8.87 -8.60
CA TYR A 450 18.70 -9.25 -9.80
C TYR A 450 19.55 -8.05 -10.26
N PRO A 451 20.89 -8.06 -10.08
CA PRO A 451 21.74 -6.88 -10.28
C PRO A 451 22.05 -6.57 -11.76
N ARG A 452 21.28 -7.07 -12.72
CA ARG A 452 21.53 -6.90 -14.15
C ARG A 452 20.32 -6.30 -14.87
N LEU A 453 20.56 -5.71 -16.03
CA LEU A 453 19.49 -5.25 -16.91
C LEU A 453 18.74 -6.46 -17.51
N LEU A 454 17.44 -6.29 -17.74
CA LEU A 454 16.63 -7.29 -18.43
C LEU A 454 16.69 -7.08 -19.94
N ASP A 455 16.84 -8.16 -20.70
CA ASP A 455 16.65 -8.15 -22.15
C ASP A 455 15.14 -8.16 -22.49
N TYR A 456 14.54 -6.98 -22.49
CA TYR A 456 13.11 -6.81 -22.80
C TYR A 456 12.77 -7.19 -24.25
N SER A 457 13.71 -7.07 -25.18
CA SER A 457 13.53 -7.50 -26.58
C SER A 457 13.34 -9.01 -26.64
N ARG A 458 14.22 -9.75 -25.96
CA ARG A 458 14.12 -11.20 -25.86
C ARG A 458 12.84 -11.66 -25.17
N PHE A 459 12.45 -11.02 -24.07
CA PHE A 459 11.15 -11.27 -23.44
C PHE A 459 9.98 -11.03 -24.41
N SER A 460 10.02 -9.96 -25.20
CA SER A 460 8.98 -9.64 -26.19
C SER A 460 8.86 -10.70 -27.27
N GLN A 461 9.99 -11.19 -27.78
CA GLN A 461 10.03 -12.26 -28.78
C GLN A 461 9.40 -13.55 -28.24
N ILE A 462 9.76 -13.95 -27.02
CA ILE A 462 9.22 -15.15 -26.37
C ILE A 462 7.73 -14.99 -26.10
N ALA A 463 7.28 -13.85 -25.56
CA ALA A 463 5.87 -13.62 -25.30
C ALA A 463 5.03 -13.68 -26.59
N LYS A 464 5.52 -13.06 -27.68
CA LYS A 464 4.87 -13.11 -28.99
C LYS A 464 4.82 -14.51 -29.57
N SER A 465 5.87 -15.33 -29.44
CA SER A 465 5.89 -16.69 -30.00
C SER A 465 4.82 -17.61 -29.38
N VAL A 466 4.40 -17.33 -28.14
CA VAL A 466 3.33 -18.09 -27.44
C VAL A 466 2.03 -17.31 -27.28
N SER A 467 1.89 -16.16 -27.92
CA SER A 467 0.71 -15.27 -27.80
C SER A 467 0.37 -14.85 -26.36
N ALA A 468 1.38 -14.69 -25.51
CA ALA A 468 1.28 -14.14 -24.17
C ALA A 468 1.33 -12.61 -24.19
N TYR A 469 0.76 -11.97 -23.16
CA TYR A 469 1.08 -10.58 -22.86
C TYR A 469 2.45 -10.48 -22.20
N LEU A 470 3.23 -9.48 -22.58
CA LEU A 470 4.44 -9.11 -21.84
C LEU A 470 4.09 -8.02 -20.81
N MET A 471 4.28 -8.35 -19.54
CA MET A 471 4.14 -7.40 -18.43
C MET A 471 5.53 -7.08 -17.85
N ALA A 472 5.93 -5.82 -17.84
CA ALA A 472 7.15 -5.40 -17.16
C ALA A 472 6.82 -4.83 -15.78
N ASP A 473 7.35 -5.42 -14.71
CA ASP A 473 7.28 -4.82 -13.37
C ASP A 473 8.60 -4.10 -13.08
N MET A 474 8.59 -2.77 -13.30
CA MET A 474 9.78 -1.93 -13.17
C MET A 474 9.92 -1.31 -11.77
N SER A 475 9.21 -1.83 -10.75
CA SER A 475 9.13 -1.22 -9.42
C SER A 475 10.48 -0.81 -8.82
N HIS A 476 11.50 -1.64 -8.98
CA HIS A 476 12.85 -1.38 -8.47
C HIS A 476 13.61 -0.31 -9.27
N ILE A 477 13.36 -0.21 -10.58
CA ILE A 477 14.18 0.57 -11.51
C ILE A 477 13.45 1.77 -12.13
N SER A 478 12.20 2.03 -11.74
CA SER A 478 11.34 3.05 -12.36
C SER A 478 11.95 4.44 -12.35
N GLY A 479 12.67 4.82 -11.28
CA GLY A 479 13.42 6.08 -11.25
C GLY A 479 14.57 6.13 -12.26
N LEU A 480 15.29 5.02 -12.44
CA LEU A 480 16.39 4.89 -13.41
C LEU A 480 15.85 4.97 -14.85
N VAL A 481 14.73 4.30 -15.12
CA VAL A 481 14.03 4.37 -16.41
C VAL A 481 13.54 5.79 -16.68
N ALA A 482 12.90 6.44 -15.70
CA ALA A 482 12.39 7.80 -15.81
C ALA A 482 13.50 8.82 -16.14
N ALA A 483 14.70 8.63 -15.57
CA ALA A 483 15.86 9.47 -15.85
C ALA A 483 16.52 9.17 -17.21
N GLY A 484 16.14 8.09 -17.88
CA GLY A 484 16.75 7.64 -19.14
C GLY A 484 18.22 7.23 -18.97
N VAL A 485 18.58 6.66 -17.81
CA VAL A 485 19.95 6.20 -17.53
C VAL A 485 20.13 4.69 -17.72
N ILE A 486 19.02 3.97 -17.96
CA ILE A 486 18.98 2.55 -18.35
C ILE A 486 17.91 2.33 -19.43
N PRO A 487 17.91 1.19 -20.14
CA PRO A 487 16.89 0.85 -21.13
C PRO A 487 15.46 0.86 -20.57
N SER A 488 14.51 1.26 -21.42
CA SER A 488 13.10 1.39 -21.06
C SER A 488 12.31 0.12 -21.44
N PRO A 489 11.45 -0.42 -20.54
CA PRO A 489 10.57 -1.55 -20.89
C PRO A 489 9.42 -1.16 -21.83
N PHE A 490 9.09 0.13 -21.94
CA PHE A 490 7.94 0.63 -22.67
C PHE A 490 8.03 0.43 -24.19
N GLU A 491 9.21 0.15 -24.73
CA GLU A 491 9.34 -0.21 -26.15
C GLU A 491 8.70 -1.58 -26.43
N TYR A 492 8.79 -2.51 -25.46
CA TYR A 492 8.53 -3.93 -25.67
C TYR A 492 7.27 -4.46 -25.00
N ALA A 493 6.95 -3.94 -23.82
CA ALA A 493 5.87 -4.46 -22.97
C ALA A 493 4.47 -4.02 -23.45
N ASP A 494 3.47 -4.87 -23.20
CA ASP A 494 2.06 -4.53 -23.38
C ASP A 494 1.51 -3.78 -22.16
N VAL A 495 2.00 -4.13 -20.97
CA VAL A 495 1.65 -3.53 -19.68
C VAL A 495 2.92 -3.27 -18.88
N VAL A 496 3.01 -2.13 -18.21
CA VAL A 496 4.11 -1.82 -17.28
C VAL A 496 3.53 -1.46 -15.93
N THR A 497 3.93 -2.17 -14.88
CA THR A 497 3.57 -1.83 -13.50
C THR A 497 4.77 -1.27 -12.75
N SER A 498 4.50 -0.40 -11.78
CA SER A 498 5.55 0.12 -10.92
C SER A 498 4.99 0.61 -9.60
N THR A 499 5.73 0.33 -8.52
CA THR A 499 5.61 1.13 -7.30
C THR A 499 6.11 2.56 -7.49
N THR A 500 5.65 3.48 -6.64
CA THR A 500 6.02 4.91 -6.73
C THR A 500 7.07 5.36 -5.70
N HIS A 501 7.41 4.54 -4.71
CA HIS A 501 8.24 4.93 -3.55
C HIS A 501 9.73 4.61 -3.65
N LYS A 502 10.14 3.59 -4.43
CA LYS A 502 11.51 3.05 -4.45
C LYS A 502 12.51 4.00 -5.14
N SER A 503 13.08 3.61 -6.28
CA SER A 503 13.98 4.48 -7.05
C SER A 503 13.28 5.74 -7.57
N LEU A 504 11.95 5.73 -7.75
CA LEU A 504 11.16 6.91 -8.12
C LEU A 504 11.01 7.95 -6.98
N ARG A 505 11.25 7.55 -5.71
CA ARG A 505 11.30 8.44 -4.54
C ARG A 505 10.00 9.20 -4.21
N GLY A 506 8.86 8.71 -4.69
CA GLY A 506 7.53 9.26 -4.40
C GLY A 506 6.85 8.66 -3.15
N PRO A 507 5.52 8.82 -3.01
CA PRO A 507 4.76 8.24 -1.91
C PRO A 507 4.61 6.73 -2.09
N ARG A 508 4.12 6.02 -1.05
CA ARG A 508 3.68 4.63 -1.21
C ARG A 508 2.39 4.59 -2.03
N GLY A 509 2.48 4.00 -3.21
CA GLY A 509 1.43 3.85 -4.22
C GLY A 509 1.96 3.04 -5.40
N ALA A 510 1.17 2.91 -6.46
CA ALA A 510 1.59 2.29 -7.70
C ALA A 510 0.90 2.89 -8.94
N MET A 511 1.46 2.57 -10.11
CA MET A 511 0.93 2.93 -11.42
C MET A 511 0.85 1.67 -12.29
N ILE A 512 -0.17 1.61 -13.15
CA ILE A 512 -0.30 0.60 -14.20
C ILE A 512 -0.39 1.34 -15.53
N PHE A 513 0.64 1.22 -16.35
CA PHE A 513 0.64 1.71 -17.73
C PHE A 513 0.23 0.58 -18.66
N PHE A 514 -0.51 0.92 -19.72
CA PHE A 514 -0.99 -0.06 -20.69
C PHE A 514 -1.01 0.50 -22.10
N ARG A 515 -0.73 -0.38 -23.07
CA ARG A 515 -0.90 -0.07 -24.49
C ARG A 515 -2.36 0.16 -24.84
N LYS A 516 -2.61 1.10 -25.74
CA LYS A 516 -3.90 1.33 -26.41
C LYS A 516 -3.69 1.62 -27.90
N GLY A 517 -4.77 1.66 -28.68
CA GLY A 517 -4.71 1.88 -30.13
C GLY A 517 -4.38 0.61 -30.92
N LEU A 518 -3.77 0.77 -32.10
CA LEU A 518 -3.51 -0.33 -33.04
C LEU A 518 -2.40 -1.27 -32.53
N LYS A 519 -2.70 -2.56 -32.43
CA LYS A 519 -1.74 -3.61 -32.01
C LYS A 519 -1.03 -4.26 -33.20
N SER A 520 -1.78 -4.67 -34.21
CA SER A 520 -1.21 -5.36 -35.38
C SER A 520 -2.14 -5.25 -36.58
N ILE A 521 -1.56 -5.39 -37.77
CA ILE A 521 -2.28 -5.58 -39.03
C ILE A 521 -1.90 -6.96 -39.54
N ASP A 522 -2.89 -7.82 -39.80
CA ASP A 522 -2.60 -9.15 -40.35
C ASP A 522 -2.29 -9.09 -41.86
N LYS A 523 -1.88 -10.23 -42.43
CA LYS A 523 -1.58 -10.36 -43.86
C LYS A 523 -2.74 -10.00 -44.79
N ASN A 524 -3.98 -9.97 -44.29
CA ASN A 524 -5.19 -9.62 -45.03
C ASN A 524 -5.60 -8.15 -44.83
N GLY A 525 -4.80 -7.35 -44.13
CA GLY A 525 -5.09 -5.96 -43.81
C GLY A 525 -6.03 -5.77 -42.61
N LYS A 526 -6.41 -6.83 -41.88
CA LYS A 526 -7.29 -6.73 -40.71
C LYS A 526 -6.52 -6.10 -39.55
N LYS A 527 -7.04 -4.97 -39.08
CA LYS A 527 -6.53 -4.26 -37.90
C LYS A 527 -7.01 -4.93 -36.62
N THR A 528 -6.08 -5.24 -35.72
CA THR A 528 -6.35 -5.67 -34.34
C THR A 528 -5.95 -4.55 -33.41
N PHE A 529 -6.85 -4.14 -32.52
CA PHE A 529 -6.59 -3.08 -31.53
C PHE A 529 -6.27 -3.70 -30.17
N TYR A 530 -5.59 -2.94 -29.33
CA TYR A 530 -5.39 -3.28 -27.93
C TYR A 530 -6.72 -3.19 -27.17
N ASP A 531 -7.00 -4.24 -26.40
CA ASP A 531 -8.10 -4.39 -25.44
C ASP A 531 -7.48 -4.52 -24.04
N ILE A 532 -7.00 -3.41 -23.47
CA ILE A 532 -6.33 -3.42 -22.17
C ILE A 532 -6.85 -2.32 -21.25
N GLU A 533 -7.04 -1.10 -21.77
CA GLU A 533 -7.43 0.08 -21.00
C GLU A 533 -8.69 -0.14 -20.16
N GLU A 534 -9.81 -0.49 -20.79
CA GLU A 534 -11.08 -0.70 -20.11
C GLU A 534 -10.97 -1.85 -19.09
N ARG A 535 -10.32 -2.95 -19.46
CA ARG A 535 -10.16 -4.13 -18.59
C ARG A 535 -9.33 -3.84 -17.35
N ILE A 536 -8.23 -3.11 -17.49
CA ILE A 536 -7.39 -2.72 -16.35
C ILE A 536 -8.13 -1.73 -15.48
N ASN A 537 -8.71 -0.68 -16.06
CA ASN A 537 -9.44 0.32 -15.29
C ASN A 537 -10.61 -0.32 -14.53
N PHE A 538 -11.40 -1.18 -15.18
CA PHE A 538 -12.49 -1.91 -14.55
C PHE A 538 -11.99 -2.88 -13.46
N SER A 539 -10.85 -3.52 -13.67
CA SER A 539 -10.25 -4.39 -12.65
C SER A 539 -9.76 -3.61 -11.43
N VAL A 540 -9.26 -2.39 -11.59
CA VAL A 540 -8.91 -1.53 -10.44
C VAL A 540 -10.19 -1.12 -9.70
N PHE A 541 -11.12 -0.50 -10.41
CA PHE A 541 -12.43 -0.10 -9.91
C PHE A 541 -13.48 -0.33 -11.00
N PRO A 542 -14.60 -1.02 -10.73
CA PRO A 542 -15.08 -1.48 -9.42
C PRO A 542 -14.55 -2.86 -8.99
N GLY A 543 -13.60 -3.44 -9.73
CA GLY A 543 -13.19 -4.83 -9.56
C GLY A 543 -12.60 -5.20 -8.18
N HIS A 544 -11.72 -4.36 -7.62
CA HIS A 544 -11.06 -4.66 -6.33
C HIS A 544 -10.99 -3.51 -5.34
N GLN A 545 -10.85 -2.28 -5.82
CA GLN A 545 -10.77 -1.09 -4.95
C GLN A 545 -12.13 -0.38 -4.91
N GLY A 546 -12.37 0.37 -3.84
CA GLY A 546 -13.44 1.38 -3.75
C GLY A 546 -12.88 2.79 -4.03
N GLY A 547 -13.03 3.70 -3.07
CA GLY A 547 -12.54 5.08 -3.17
C GLY A 547 -11.02 5.22 -3.40
N PRO A 548 -10.56 6.00 -4.40
CA PRO A 548 -9.14 6.27 -4.62
C PRO A 548 -8.49 7.06 -3.47
N HIS A 549 -7.20 6.81 -3.22
CA HIS A 549 -6.42 7.58 -2.24
C HIS A 549 -5.89 8.89 -2.84
N ASN A 550 -6.76 9.91 -2.88
CA ASN A 550 -6.50 11.18 -3.56
C ASN A 550 -5.29 11.97 -3.02
N HIS A 551 -5.01 11.90 -1.73
CA HIS A 551 -3.80 12.47 -1.12
C HIS A 551 -2.52 11.80 -1.64
N THR A 552 -2.51 10.47 -1.78
CA THR A 552 -1.41 9.72 -2.42
C THR A 552 -1.26 10.07 -3.89
N ILE A 553 -2.36 10.19 -4.65
CA ILE A 553 -2.32 10.60 -6.06
C ILE A 553 -1.75 12.02 -6.20
N SER A 554 -2.12 12.93 -5.29
CA SER A 554 -1.59 14.30 -5.23
C SER A 554 -0.09 14.32 -4.95
N ALA A 555 0.34 13.54 -3.95
CA ALA A 555 1.74 13.37 -3.59
C ALA A 555 2.56 12.71 -4.73
N LEU A 556 1.95 11.78 -5.47
CA LEU A 556 2.53 11.17 -6.65
C LEU A 556 2.72 12.20 -7.77
N ALA A 557 1.73 13.06 -8.01
CA ALA A 557 1.86 14.13 -9.00
C ALA A 557 3.05 15.06 -8.69
N VAL A 558 3.33 15.34 -7.40
CA VAL A 558 4.53 16.08 -6.96
C VAL A 558 5.80 15.30 -7.29
N ALA A 559 5.88 14.02 -6.91
CA ALA A 559 7.04 13.17 -7.16
C ALA A 559 7.36 13.02 -8.66
N LEU A 560 6.34 12.84 -9.51
CA LEU A 560 6.48 12.78 -10.97
C LEU A 560 7.03 14.10 -11.54
N SER A 561 6.61 15.24 -10.99
CA SER A 561 7.16 16.53 -11.38
C SER A 561 8.64 16.66 -11.02
N GLN A 562 9.05 16.19 -9.84
CA GLN A 562 10.45 16.18 -9.41
C GLN A 562 11.28 15.21 -10.25
N ALA A 563 10.73 14.05 -10.58
CA ALA A 563 11.40 13.06 -11.42
C ALA A 563 11.68 13.58 -12.84
N ASN A 564 10.87 14.51 -13.33
CA ASN A 564 11.02 15.15 -14.64
C ASN A 564 12.00 16.34 -14.63
N THR A 565 12.99 16.37 -13.73
CA THR A 565 13.97 17.46 -13.61
C THR A 565 15.39 16.98 -13.93
N PRO A 566 16.28 17.87 -14.43
CA PRO A 566 17.70 17.54 -14.61
C PRO A 566 18.38 17.03 -13.33
N GLN A 567 18.02 17.61 -12.17
CA GLN A 567 18.57 17.22 -10.87
C GLN A 567 18.21 15.78 -10.51
N PHE A 568 17.02 15.31 -10.86
CA PHE A 568 16.65 13.91 -10.66
C PHE A 568 17.45 12.97 -11.57
N LYS A 569 17.70 13.37 -12.83
CA LYS A 569 18.55 12.61 -13.73
C LYS A 569 19.99 12.49 -13.22
N GLU A 570 20.56 13.59 -12.72
CA GLU A 570 21.88 13.59 -12.07
C GLU A 570 21.90 12.66 -10.84
N TYR A 571 20.87 12.73 -10.00
CA TYR A 571 20.70 11.84 -8.86
C TYR A 571 20.69 10.36 -9.29
N GLN A 572 19.95 9.98 -10.33
CA GLN A 572 19.90 8.58 -10.79
C GLN A 572 21.23 8.12 -11.43
N PHE A 573 21.94 9.01 -12.12
CA PHE A 573 23.32 8.70 -12.55
C PHE A 573 24.24 8.44 -11.36
N GLN A 574 24.13 9.26 -10.30
CA GLN A 574 24.91 9.06 -9.10
C GLN A 574 24.56 7.73 -8.41
N VAL A 575 23.29 7.33 -8.39
CA VAL A 575 22.85 6.03 -7.86
C VAL A 575 23.59 4.88 -8.55
N LEU A 576 23.74 4.91 -9.87
CA LEU A 576 24.48 3.91 -10.64
C LEU A 576 26.00 3.96 -10.40
N LYS A 577 26.59 5.16 -10.29
CA LYS A 577 28.02 5.30 -9.98
C LYS A 577 28.34 4.74 -8.59
N ASN A 578 27.49 5.04 -7.62
CA ASN A 578 27.62 4.59 -6.24
C ASN A 578 27.47 3.07 -6.12
N SER A 579 26.52 2.45 -6.84
CA SER A 579 26.40 0.99 -6.85
C SER A 579 27.62 0.33 -7.51
N LYS A 580 28.18 0.89 -8.58
CA LYS A 580 29.43 0.40 -9.18
C LYS A 580 30.63 0.55 -8.24
N ALA A 581 30.75 1.67 -7.53
CA ALA A 581 31.81 1.88 -6.54
C ALA A 581 31.74 0.85 -5.40
N MET A 582 30.55 0.58 -4.85
CA MET A 582 30.37 -0.49 -3.88
C MET A 582 30.78 -1.85 -4.45
N SER A 583 30.31 -2.17 -5.67
CA SER A 583 30.61 -3.44 -6.33
C SER A 583 32.11 -3.67 -6.47
N HIS A 584 32.85 -2.66 -6.94
CA HIS A 584 34.30 -2.74 -7.08
C HIS A 584 34.97 -2.95 -5.71
N ARG A 585 34.55 -2.18 -4.69
CA ARG A 585 35.14 -2.29 -3.36
C ARG A 585 34.92 -3.65 -2.72
N PHE A 586 33.74 -4.24 -2.86
CA PHE A 586 33.48 -5.61 -2.38
C PHE A 586 34.38 -6.64 -3.09
N ILE A 587 34.58 -6.51 -4.40
CA ILE A 587 35.46 -7.40 -5.17
C ILE A 587 36.92 -7.26 -4.70
N GLU A 588 37.40 -6.03 -4.49
CA GLU A 588 38.76 -5.77 -3.94
C GLU A 588 38.98 -6.45 -2.58
N LEU A 589 37.96 -6.48 -1.73
CA LEU A 589 37.98 -7.13 -0.42
C LEU A 589 37.72 -8.66 -0.49
N GLY A 590 37.66 -9.22 -1.70
CA GLY A 590 37.53 -10.65 -1.95
C GLY A 590 36.14 -11.21 -1.62
N TYR A 591 35.08 -10.43 -1.83
CA TYR A 591 33.71 -10.93 -1.82
C TYR A 591 33.27 -11.36 -3.21
N GLU A 592 32.45 -12.41 -3.27
CA GLU A 592 31.79 -12.80 -4.50
C GLU A 592 30.43 -12.12 -4.61
N LEU A 593 30.12 -11.65 -5.81
CA LEU A 593 28.86 -11.00 -6.11
C LEU A 593 28.06 -11.88 -7.06
N VAL A 594 26.76 -12.03 -6.82
CA VAL A 594 25.86 -12.71 -7.76
C VAL A 594 25.94 -11.98 -9.09
N THR A 595 26.15 -12.72 -10.18
CA THR A 595 26.44 -12.21 -11.55
C THR A 595 27.77 -11.46 -11.72
N GLY A 596 28.63 -11.40 -10.70
CA GLY A 596 29.95 -10.77 -10.76
C GLY A 596 29.98 -9.23 -10.68
N GLY A 597 28.84 -8.57 -10.46
CA GLY A 597 28.77 -7.11 -10.37
C GLY A 597 27.35 -6.57 -10.48
N THR A 598 27.22 -5.32 -10.93
CA THR A 598 25.91 -4.68 -11.11
C THR A 598 25.84 -3.72 -12.29
N ASP A 599 24.68 -3.68 -12.94
CA ASP A 599 24.30 -2.68 -13.95
C ASP A 599 23.20 -1.72 -13.45
N ILE A 600 22.71 -1.93 -12.23
CA ILE A 600 21.60 -1.19 -11.62
C ILE A 600 21.96 -0.70 -10.21
N HIS A 601 20.97 -0.31 -9.41
CA HIS A 601 21.16 0.33 -8.09
C HIS A 601 21.41 -0.63 -6.93
N LEU A 602 21.55 -1.94 -7.18
CA LEU A 602 21.70 -2.96 -6.12
C LEU A 602 22.77 -3.99 -6.45
N ILE A 603 23.27 -4.65 -5.41
CA ILE A 603 24.24 -5.73 -5.45
C ILE A 603 23.73 -6.85 -4.53
N VAL A 604 24.07 -8.10 -4.86
CA VAL A 604 23.86 -9.25 -3.97
C VAL A 604 25.22 -9.90 -3.72
N LEU A 605 25.67 -9.88 -2.47
CA LEU A 605 26.85 -10.60 -2.03
C LEU A 605 26.51 -12.07 -1.82
N ASP A 606 27.42 -12.96 -2.20
CA ASP A 606 27.41 -14.37 -1.80
C ASP A 606 28.39 -14.56 -0.64
N LEU A 607 27.86 -14.89 0.55
CA LEU A 607 28.67 -15.06 1.76
C LEU A 607 29.10 -16.51 2.00
N THR A 608 28.71 -17.45 1.13
CA THR A 608 29.00 -18.89 1.31
C THR A 608 30.49 -19.17 1.48
N LYS A 609 31.35 -18.55 0.67
CA LYS A 609 32.82 -18.70 0.76
C LYS A 609 33.45 -18.01 1.97
N LYS A 610 32.73 -17.09 2.61
CA LYS A 610 33.15 -16.47 3.88
C LYS A 610 32.74 -17.31 5.09
N GLY A 611 31.98 -18.40 4.90
CA GLY A 611 31.59 -19.31 5.99
C GLY A 611 30.55 -18.74 6.95
N VAL A 612 29.79 -17.73 6.51
CA VAL A 612 28.74 -17.06 7.29
C VAL A 612 27.48 -16.90 6.43
N ASP A 613 26.30 -16.90 7.05
CA ASP A 613 25.03 -16.68 6.36
C ASP A 613 24.53 -15.24 6.48
N GLY A 614 23.59 -14.89 5.60
CA GLY A 614 23.03 -13.54 5.53
C GLY A 614 22.24 -13.15 6.77
N ALA A 615 21.63 -14.08 7.52
CA ALA A 615 20.86 -13.75 8.72
C ALA A 615 21.74 -13.32 9.89
N ARG A 616 22.87 -14.00 10.08
CA ARG A 616 23.86 -13.60 11.10
C ARG A 616 24.48 -12.24 10.78
N VAL A 617 24.88 -12.02 9.53
CA VAL A 617 25.46 -10.75 9.09
C VAL A 617 24.45 -9.60 9.21
N GLU A 618 23.23 -9.78 8.73
CA GLU A 618 22.17 -8.78 8.82
C GLU A 618 21.89 -8.37 10.27
N ARG A 619 21.86 -9.33 11.21
CA ARG A 619 21.70 -9.02 12.63
C ARG A 619 22.84 -8.16 13.19
N ILE A 620 24.08 -8.46 12.83
CA ILE A 620 25.22 -7.65 13.29
C ILE A 620 25.20 -6.24 12.67
N LEU A 621 24.85 -6.13 11.39
CA LEU A 621 24.69 -4.85 10.71
C LEU A 621 23.60 -3.98 11.34
N GLU A 622 22.46 -4.57 11.71
CA GLU A 622 21.37 -3.90 12.44
C GLU A 622 21.87 -3.32 13.77
N LEU A 623 22.67 -4.08 14.54
CA LEU A 623 23.22 -3.63 15.82
C LEU A 623 24.18 -2.45 15.69
N VAL A 624 24.77 -2.22 14.51
CA VAL A 624 25.68 -1.10 14.23
C VAL A 624 25.02 -0.01 13.36
N ASN A 625 23.69 0.01 13.28
CA ASN A 625 22.89 0.98 12.50
C ASN A 625 23.18 0.98 10.98
N ILE A 626 23.38 -0.21 10.41
CA ILE A 626 23.44 -0.42 8.96
C ILE A 626 22.27 -1.32 8.54
N ASP A 627 21.28 -0.74 7.87
CA ASP A 627 20.07 -1.45 7.46
C ASP A 627 20.30 -2.13 6.10
N THR A 628 20.20 -3.46 6.08
CA THR A 628 20.35 -4.29 4.89
C THR A 628 19.24 -5.34 4.85
N ASN A 629 19.24 -6.22 3.84
CA ASN A 629 18.42 -7.42 3.91
C ASN A 629 19.21 -8.66 3.48
N LYS A 630 19.09 -9.72 4.27
CA LYS A 630 19.46 -11.08 3.83
C LYS A 630 18.67 -11.46 2.58
N ASN A 631 19.31 -12.18 1.66
CA ASN A 631 18.72 -12.56 0.37
C ASN A 631 19.24 -13.92 -0.08
N THR A 632 18.39 -14.69 -0.76
CA THR A 632 18.84 -15.93 -1.39
C THR A 632 19.90 -15.67 -2.46
N VAL A 633 20.79 -16.63 -2.63
CA VAL A 633 21.69 -16.74 -3.79
C VAL A 633 21.33 -17.99 -4.59
N PRO A 634 21.67 -18.08 -5.89
CA PRO A 634 21.23 -19.20 -6.76
C PRO A 634 21.54 -20.61 -6.24
N GLN A 635 22.55 -20.77 -5.38
CA GLN A 635 22.97 -22.06 -4.82
C GLN A 635 22.25 -22.43 -3.51
N ASP A 636 21.41 -21.54 -2.97
CA ASP A 636 20.73 -21.78 -1.70
C ASP A 636 19.72 -22.92 -1.79
N LYS A 637 19.82 -23.88 -0.86
CA LYS A 637 18.89 -25.01 -0.76
C LYS A 637 17.53 -24.63 -0.15
N SER A 638 17.46 -23.48 0.53
CA SER A 638 16.27 -23.03 1.25
C SER A 638 16.17 -21.51 1.27
N ALA A 639 14.99 -20.99 0.91
CA ALA A 639 14.69 -19.56 1.03
C ALA A 639 14.62 -19.06 2.49
N LEU A 640 14.50 -19.98 3.47
CA LEU A 640 14.45 -19.63 4.90
C LEU A 640 15.83 -19.38 5.52
N HIS A 641 16.90 -19.86 4.88
CA HIS A 641 18.27 -19.74 5.35
C HIS A 641 19.17 -19.16 4.26
N PRO A 642 18.94 -17.90 3.84
CA PRO A 642 19.68 -17.28 2.75
C PRO A 642 21.16 -17.05 3.09
N CYS A 643 22.05 -17.38 2.16
CA CYS A 643 23.49 -17.12 2.30
C CYS A 643 23.94 -15.79 1.69
N GLY A 644 23.02 -14.99 1.16
CA GLY A 644 23.34 -13.71 0.54
C GLY A 644 22.97 -12.49 1.37
N LEU A 645 23.59 -11.37 1.00
CA LEU A 645 23.27 -10.04 1.53
C LEU A 645 22.99 -9.09 0.37
N ARG A 646 21.82 -8.48 0.35
CA ARG A 646 21.44 -7.51 -0.68
C ARG A 646 21.61 -6.09 -0.15
N VAL A 647 22.30 -5.27 -0.93
CA VAL A 647 22.61 -3.87 -0.62
C VAL A 647 22.34 -2.98 -1.83
N GLY A 648 22.00 -1.71 -1.61
CA GLY A 648 21.63 -0.78 -2.66
C GLY A 648 21.96 0.68 -2.33
N SER A 649 22.12 1.47 -3.38
CA SER A 649 22.56 2.87 -3.29
C SER A 649 21.48 3.98 -3.19
N PRO A 650 20.17 3.79 -3.49
CA PRO A 650 19.24 4.93 -3.60
C PRO A 650 19.12 5.83 -2.36
N ALA A 651 18.84 5.25 -1.19
CA ALA A 651 18.56 6.02 0.03
C ALA A 651 19.75 6.88 0.45
N MET A 652 20.95 6.31 0.49
CA MET A 652 22.16 7.05 0.83
C MET A 652 22.56 8.06 -0.25
N THR A 653 22.31 7.77 -1.53
CA THR A 653 22.52 8.76 -2.59
C THR A 653 21.59 9.97 -2.44
N THR A 654 20.35 9.77 -1.99
CA THR A 654 19.42 10.87 -1.67
C THR A 654 19.95 11.78 -0.56
N ARG A 655 20.76 11.25 0.37
CA ARG A 655 21.43 12.01 1.44
C ARG A 655 22.67 12.77 0.96
N GLY A 656 23.04 12.65 -0.31
CA GLY A 656 24.15 13.35 -0.95
C GLY A 656 25.44 12.54 -1.09
N LEU A 657 25.45 11.28 -0.62
CA LEU A 657 26.66 10.45 -0.64
C LEU A 657 27.12 10.13 -2.08
N LYS A 658 28.43 10.09 -2.24
CA LYS A 658 29.17 9.86 -3.50
C LYS A 658 30.06 8.62 -3.40
N GLU A 659 30.76 8.30 -4.47
CA GLU A 659 31.54 7.07 -4.61
C GLU A 659 32.52 6.82 -3.44
N PRO A 660 33.29 7.82 -2.94
CA PRO A 660 34.18 7.62 -1.78
C PRO A 660 33.44 7.28 -0.48
N ASP A 661 32.25 7.84 -0.29
CA ASP A 661 31.42 7.54 0.88
C ASP A 661 30.91 6.10 0.81
N PHE A 662 30.57 5.62 -0.40
CA PHE A 662 30.16 4.23 -0.62
C PHE A 662 31.31 3.23 -0.44
N VAL A 663 32.55 3.61 -0.74
CA VAL A 663 33.74 2.81 -0.36
C VAL A 663 33.85 2.70 1.16
N THR A 664 33.67 3.82 1.88
CA THR A 664 33.67 3.85 3.34
C THR A 664 32.56 2.96 3.94
N ILE A 665 31.35 3.01 3.37
CA ILE A 665 30.24 2.14 3.76
C ILE A 665 30.61 0.66 3.61
N VAL A 666 31.24 0.29 2.49
CA VAL A 666 31.68 -1.10 2.26
C VAL A 666 32.73 -1.52 3.29
N ASP A 667 33.64 -0.63 3.69
CA ASP A 667 34.63 -0.92 4.72
C ASP A 667 33.98 -1.15 6.11
N PHE A 668 32.91 -0.42 6.45
CA PHE A 668 32.12 -0.71 7.66
C PHE A 668 31.45 -2.08 7.59
N ILE A 669 30.86 -2.43 6.44
CA ILE A 669 30.23 -3.74 6.24
C ILE A 669 31.27 -4.86 6.34
N HIS A 670 32.45 -4.66 5.77
CA HIS A 670 33.54 -5.63 5.85
C HIS A 670 33.94 -5.90 7.30
N ARG A 671 34.13 -4.84 8.11
CA ARG A 671 34.42 -4.96 9.54
C ARG A 671 33.30 -5.69 10.29
N ALA A 672 32.04 -5.35 10.02
CA ALA A 672 30.88 -6.02 10.62
C ALA A 672 30.82 -7.51 10.27
N ILE A 673 31.13 -7.90 9.02
CA ILE A 673 31.18 -9.30 8.59
C ILE A 673 32.29 -10.06 9.34
N ASN A 674 33.49 -9.47 9.50
CA ASN A 674 34.57 -10.10 10.26
C ASN A 674 34.18 -10.31 11.73
N ILE A 675 33.56 -9.31 12.36
CA ILE A 675 33.02 -9.44 13.72
C ILE A 675 31.96 -10.55 13.79
N THR A 676 31.10 -10.65 12.78
CA THR A 676 30.08 -11.72 12.70
C THR A 676 30.73 -13.10 12.70
N ILE A 677 31.78 -13.30 11.88
CA ILE A 677 32.51 -14.57 11.80
C ILE A 677 33.14 -14.91 13.15
N ASP A 678 33.78 -13.94 13.80
CA ASP A 678 34.41 -14.14 15.11
C ASP A 678 33.40 -14.50 16.19
N LEU A 679 32.24 -13.83 16.22
CA LEU A 679 31.16 -14.13 17.16
C LEU A 679 30.47 -15.45 16.85
N GLN A 680 30.35 -15.83 15.57
CA GLN A 680 29.81 -17.13 15.18
C GLN A 680 30.70 -18.25 15.73
N ASN A 681 32.02 -18.15 15.52
CA ASN A 681 33.01 -19.08 16.06
C ASN A 681 32.99 -19.07 17.61
N LYS A 682 32.90 -17.86 18.19
CA LYS A 682 32.58 -17.53 19.60
C LYS A 682 31.49 -18.42 20.20
N SER A 683 30.33 -18.34 19.57
CA SER A 683 29.09 -18.94 20.04
C SER A 683 29.08 -20.46 19.93
N GLY A 684 29.80 -21.02 18.95
CA GLY A 684 29.77 -22.45 18.61
C GLY A 684 28.42 -22.96 18.08
N SER A 685 27.39 -22.12 17.98
CA SER A 685 26.04 -22.55 17.63
C SER A 685 25.77 -22.55 16.13
N LYS A 686 25.17 -23.65 15.66
CA LYS A 686 24.65 -23.78 14.30
C LYS A 686 23.29 -23.10 14.12
N LEU A 687 22.53 -22.86 15.19
CA LEU A 687 21.20 -22.28 15.12
C LEU A 687 21.25 -20.74 15.17
N PHE A 688 20.56 -20.09 14.23
CA PHE A 688 20.51 -18.62 14.19
C PHE A 688 19.89 -18.02 15.46
N LYS A 689 18.88 -18.68 16.05
CA LYS A 689 18.23 -18.21 17.28
C LYS A 689 19.24 -18.12 18.43
N GLU A 690 20.03 -19.16 18.65
CA GLU A 690 21.05 -19.19 19.70
C GLU A 690 22.16 -18.17 19.44
N PHE A 691 22.57 -17.97 18.18
CA PHE A 691 23.48 -16.88 17.82
C PHE A 691 22.88 -15.50 18.16
N LYS A 692 21.61 -15.28 17.82
CA LYS A 692 20.89 -14.02 18.12
C LYS A 692 20.81 -13.77 19.63
N ASP A 693 20.51 -14.81 20.41
CA ASP A 693 20.43 -14.72 21.87
C ASP A 693 21.83 -14.46 22.47
N TYR A 694 22.88 -15.09 21.94
CA TYR A 694 24.27 -14.87 22.35
C TYR A 694 24.74 -13.43 22.10
N VAL A 695 24.40 -12.83 20.96
CA VAL A 695 24.80 -11.44 20.66
C VAL A 695 23.93 -10.40 21.38
N GLY A 696 22.69 -10.73 21.74
CA GLY A 696 21.80 -9.87 22.51
C GLY A 696 21.64 -8.47 21.88
N THR A 697 21.84 -7.43 22.70
CA THR A 697 21.83 -6.01 22.29
C THR A 697 23.14 -5.54 21.66
N GLY A 698 24.17 -6.38 21.59
CA GLY A 698 25.51 -6.01 21.13
C GLY A 698 26.36 -5.27 22.16
N GLU A 699 25.79 -4.79 23.26
CA GLU A 699 26.47 -3.93 24.25
C GLU A 699 27.62 -4.63 24.99
N ALA A 700 27.57 -5.96 25.09
CA ALA A 700 28.62 -6.75 25.72
C ALA A 700 29.89 -6.89 24.86
N TYR A 701 29.89 -6.40 23.62
CA TYR A 701 30.98 -6.59 22.66
C TYR A 701 31.60 -5.24 22.28
N PRO A 702 32.77 -4.87 22.85
CA PRO A 702 33.39 -3.57 22.63
C PRO A 702 33.61 -3.21 21.16
N ASP A 703 33.99 -4.18 20.32
CA ASP A 703 34.21 -3.96 18.89
C ASP A 703 32.92 -3.57 18.14
N LEU A 704 31.77 -4.13 18.55
CA LEU A 704 30.46 -3.75 18.00
C LEU A 704 30.06 -2.34 18.43
N CYS A 705 30.23 -2.02 19.71
CA CYS A 705 29.96 -0.68 20.23
C CYS A 705 30.81 0.38 19.53
N CYS A 706 32.11 0.12 19.38
CA CYS A 706 33.04 1.02 18.70
C CYS A 706 32.63 1.24 17.23
N LEU A 707 32.32 0.15 16.50
CA LEU A 707 31.87 0.25 15.12
C LEU A 707 30.52 1.00 15.00
N ARG A 708 29.57 0.74 15.91
CA ARG A 708 28.28 1.45 15.96
C ARG A 708 28.49 2.94 16.15
N ASP A 709 29.31 3.34 17.11
CA ASP A 709 29.53 4.75 17.44
C ASP A 709 30.22 5.48 16.29
N GLU A 710 31.17 4.82 15.61
CA GLU A 710 31.81 5.32 14.39
C GLU A 710 30.80 5.49 13.24
N VAL A 711 29.97 4.48 12.97
CA VAL A 711 28.93 4.51 11.93
C VAL A 711 27.95 5.65 12.19
N VAL A 712 27.42 5.74 13.42
CA VAL A 712 26.46 6.78 13.83
C VAL A 712 27.07 8.17 13.70
N SER A 713 28.29 8.36 14.22
CA SER A 713 29.02 9.63 14.12
C SER A 713 29.28 10.04 12.67
N TRP A 714 29.64 9.08 11.82
CA TRP A 714 29.91 9.33 10.41
C TRP A 714 28.63 9.69 9.65
N VAL A 715 27.58 8.87 9.75
CA VAL A 715 26.38 9.02 8.93
C VAL A 715 25.52 10.22 9.36
N SER A 716 25.54 10.60 10.64
CA SER A 716 24.76 11.73 11.17
C SER A 716 25.17 13.08 10.59
N LYS A 717 26.35 13.17 9.94
CA LYS A 717 26.84 14.38 9.25
C LYS A 717 26.10 14.68 7.95
N PHE A 718 25.45 13.68 7.35
CA PHE A 718 24.79 13.81 6.05
C PHE A 718 23.35 14.25 6.20
N TYR A 719 22.92 15.12 5.28
CA TYR A 719 21.54 15.58 5.15
C TYR A 719 20.55 14.41 5.05
N ILE A 720 19.33 14.62 5.54
CA ILE A 720 18.21 13.71 5.34
C ILE A 720 16.94 14.54 5.04
N PRO A 721 16.20 14.26 3.96
CA PRO A 721 14.89 14.84 3.75
C PRO A 721 13.89 14.34 4.79
N GLN A 722 13.28 15.25 5.57
CA GLN A 722 12.24 14.97 6.57
C GLN A 722 11.19 16.10 6.56
#